data_AF-A0A328S2Q7-F1
#
_entry.id   AF-A0A328S2Q7-F1
#
_cell.length_a   1.000
_cell.length_b   1.000
_cell.length_c   1.000
_cell.angle_alpha   90.00
_cell.angle_beta   90.00
_cell.angle_gamma   90.00
#
_symmetry.space_group_name_H-M   'P 1'
#
loop_
_entity.id
_entity.type
_entity.pdbx_description
1 polymer ?
#
loop_
_entity_poly.entity_id
_entity_poly.type
_entity_poly.pdbx_seq_one_letter_code
_entity_poly.pdbx_strand_id
1 'polypeptide(L)'
;MKSKILIVLFVLSIFLSISVVSAVGENPYSNLSNGTSETIQEQTNMDTHYRNTSVNVDEVNARIGDDVNLTANVVDEKDEKVTGGKVLFKINGETIRENDAPVLTDVVDGRAVLGCSVAPSWLKNISIEAVYTGAENYSSSRNTTYNVFISQVSTDTLVRNISSQVGKNVTLMASIVADNDKPVNEGKVVFKINNESFKVDGNVVYARVINSTASIDCAVPYSWRRNVTLDAVYSGSKTYNSSRSNTAYINMTPYYTNVTLDDDIHLVLNKVTQLIAHVTTNGTPVSEGRMIFKVNGATIKNNGNIVYVNVVNGLAVLNYTVVKSWISNDIDIQAVYEGNYVYNASRSNLVHIDKHPEVYISADNSTRKSTDIIYMKVNVTDSVGNSVGDGSINVYINNTKHGSSTLNNGMNKVHLGRLDAGSYEIRIDYESEAYQPKSKNFKLNVMKGNSSVKLMLDLPSACANGTKLELRAYATFTNTSLERSVDDGYVDFYINNKFIKTVDLSYAKALYNYTMPHTLSKYVIDAYYHSTKYGDNSSTATIDVTTKNKLNKTNTAIKGNKNPFNTSIALVDGRPDVSLMTNFVWADENATYTLSKSQYQEVTVRDSYTLFLNNYMSKYVFFKTVDEPNVYHVLRRQKWNVIERVLNTRLVLSYGGVYPENITANLWGKEYTYSEVRDIQNTSYTCGPTSLSICSQALKTYISEYRLAKDAKSDYDTGTTTNNLRYASTLHNMTSTYFYNTSFDVALDKLSKGACALVFHTWSHYVAIIDINKDKNMVLVVNPSGGYDNGSHMIPTKWLSVDYMRNRFNDYDTSGLIVKLNYNLTSDTEHSINYLYHNMAEKYNRGNTSERVPNTA
;
A
#
# COMPACT_ATOMS: atom_id res chain seq x y z
N MET A 1 -40.55 -9.25 22.99
CA MET A 1 -41.48 -9.77 21.95
C MET A 1 -40.61 -10.43 20.89
N LYS A 2 -40.84 -11.68 20.45
CA LYS A 2 -41.75 -12.08 19.35
C LYS A 2 -41.67 -11.11 18.14
N SER A 3 -41.40 -11.52 16.89
CA SER A 3 -40.96 -12.84 16.38
C SER A 3 -40.42 -12.72 14.93
N LYS A 4 -39.40 -13.51 14.58
CA LYS A 4 -39.19 -14.10 13.24
C LYS A 4 -38.74 -15.56 13.47
N ILE A 5 -39.34 -16.61 12.91
CA ILE A 5 -39.59 -16.93 11.49
C ILE A 5 -38.26 -17.15 10.74
N LEU A 6 -38.00 -18.25 10.04
CA LEU A 6 -38.63 -19.60 9.98
C LEU A 6 -37.71 -20.46 9.11
N ILE A 7 -37.22 -21.62 9.56
CA ILE A 7 -36.71 -22.66 8.66
C ILE A 7 -37.17 -24.03 9.16
N VAL A 8 -38.09 -24.62 8.40
CA VAL A 8 -38.28 -26.07 8.28
C VAL A 8 -38.40 -26.34 6.79
N LEU A 9 -37.56 -27.22 6.25
CA LEU A 9 -37.78 -27.85 4.95
C LEU A 9 -38.10 -29.31 5.23
N PHE A 10 -39.16 -29.83 4.63
CA PHE A 10 -39.58 -31.22 4.77
C PHE A 10 -39.51 -31.92 3.41
N VAL A 11 -38.95 -33.13 3.39
CA VAL A 11 -38.92 -34.01 2.20
C VAL A 11 -40.13 -34.94 2.26
N LEU A 12 -40.78 -35.19 1.11
CA LEU A 12 -42.01 -35.98 1.04
C LEU A 12 -41.77 -37.39 0.48
N SER A 13 -41.89 -38.41 1.34
CA SER A 13 -42.20 -39.82 1.01
C SER A 13 -42.33 -40.66 2.30
N ILE A 14 -43.22 -41.65 2.47
CA ILE A 14 -44.36 -42.15 1.66
C ILE A 14 -45.29 -43.04 2.57
N PHE A 15 -46.53 -43.31 2.12
CA PHE A 15 -47.50 -44.36 2.55
C PHE A 15 -48.25 -44.37 3.93
N LEU A 16 -49.58 -44.22 3.80
CA LEU A 16 -50.69 -45.14 4.21
C LEU A 16 -51.17 -45.34 5.68
N SER A 17 -52.50 -45.53 5.82
CA SER A 17 -53.31 -46.01 6.97
C SER A 17 -53.30 -45.15 8.26
N ILE A 18 -54.33 -44.92 9.07
CA ILE A 18 -55.80 -45.18 9.19
C ILE A 18 -56.07 -45.46 10.70
N SER A 19 -56.80 -44.52 11.34
CA SER A 19 -57.60 -44.69 12.58
C SER A 19 -56.89 -45.00 13.91
N VAL A 20 -57.47 -44.82 15.11
CA VAL A 20 -58.81 -44.39 15.58
C VAL A 20 -58.66 -43.28 16.64
N VAL A 21 -59.68 -42.43 16.86
CA VAL A 21 -59.68 -41.29 17.80
C VAL A 21 -61.07 -41.16 18.45
N SER A 22 -61.28 -40.92 19.75
CA SER A 22 -60.45 -41.06 20.98
C SER A 22 -61.34 -40.87 22.23
N ALA A 23 -60.90 -41.31 23.43
CA ALA A 23 -61.52 -40.88 24.70
C ALA A 23 -61.16 -39.40 24.98
N VAL A 24 -62.09 -38.45 25.16
CA VAL A 24 -63.19 -38.37 26.16
C VAL A 24 -62.65 -38.38 27.59
N GLY A 25 -62.88 -37.28 28.29
CA GLY A 25 -62.83 -37.21 29.75
C GLY A 25 -63.87 -36.20 30.22
N GLU A 26 -64.43 -36.41 31.40
CA GLU A 26 -65.17 -35.39 32.13
C GLU A 26 -65.20 -35.70 33.65
N ASN A 27 -65.50 -34.68 34.44
CA ASN A 27 -65.80 -34.74 35.89
C ASN A 27 -67.24 -35.31 36.10
N PRO A 28 -67.79 -35.56 37.33
CA PRO A 28 -67.49 -34.89 38.62
C PRO A 28 -67.54 -35.73 39.94
N TYR A 29 -67.19 -35.05 41.05
CA TYR A 29 -67.64 -35.19 42.46
C TYR A 29 -68.52 -36.40 42.90
N SER A 30 -68.14 -37.11 43.98
CA SER A 30 -68.53 -36.76 45.38
C SER A 30 -68.29 -37.85 46.48
N ASN A 31 -67.78 -37.39 47.64
CA ASN A 31 -68.11 -37.72 49.06
C ASN A 31 -68.23 -39.17 49.64
N LEU A 32 -67.69 -39.29 50.89
CA LEU A 32 -68.00 -40.28 51.97
C LEU A 32 -67.56 -41.74 51.76
N SER A 33 -67.18 -42.55 52.77
CA SER A 33 -66.75 -42.29 54.17
C SER A 33 -66.09 -43.54 54.81
N ASN A 34 -65.27 -43.34 55.86
CA ASN A 34 -64.80 -44.26 56.93
C ASN A 34 -65.07 -45.79 56.86
N GLY A 35 -64.04 -46.61 57.14
CA GLY A 35 -64.20 -47.99 57.62
C GLY A 35 -62.89 -48.80 57.74
N THR A 36 -62.67 -49.52 58.84
CA THR A 36 -61.46 -50.34 59.14
C THR A 36 -61.82 -51.75 59.64
N SER A 37 -61.07 -52.80 59.26
CA SER A 37 -60.58 -53.95 60.09
C SER A 37 -60.25 -55.22 59.24
N GLU A 38 -59.83 -56.34 59.87
CA GLU A 38 -59.21 -57.58 59.30
C GLU A 38 -60.14 -58.85 59.39
N THR A 39 -59.77 -60.17 59.31
CA THR A 39 -58.48 -60.93 59.41
C THR A 39 -58.54 -62.39 58.83
N ILE A 40 -57.46 -62.85 58.16
CA ILE A 40 -56.78 -64.20 58.17
C ILE A 40 -57.46 -65.60 57.83
N GLN A 41 -56.90 -66.27 56.79
CA GLN A 41 -56.56 -67.72 56.46
C GLN A 41 -57.52 -68.96 56.17
N GLU A 42 -57.37 -69.52 54.93
CA GLU A 42 -57.09 -70.95 54.46
C GLU A 42 -58.12 -72.05 53.91
N GLN A 43 -58.10 -72.28 52.54
CA GLN A 43 -58.44 -73.48 51.66
C GLN A 43 -59.93 -73.71 51.14
N THR A 44 -60.39 -74.53 50.11
CA THR A 44 -59.98 -75.72 49.23
C THR A 44 -60.62 -75.72 47.76
N ASN A 45 -60.68 -76.83 46.93
CA ASN A 45 -61.25 -76.91 45.51
C ASN A 45 -61.63 -78.34 44.90
N MET A 46 -62.28 -78.49 43.69
CA MET A 46 -62.66 -79.75 42.92
C MET A 46 -62.84 -79.66 41.33
N ASP A 47 -63.29 -80.71 40.57
CA ASP A 47 -63.29 -80.88 39.04
C ASP A 47 -64.39 -81.84 38.36
N THR A 48 -64.54 -81.99 36.99
CA THR A 48 -65.55 -82.89 36.24
C THR A 48 -65.31 -83.23 34.70
N HIS A 49 -66.24 -83.90 33.93
CA HIS A 49 -66.06 -84.41 32.50
C HIS A 49 -67.34 -84.78 31.62
N TYR A 50 -67.29 -84.86 30.24
CA TYR A 50 -68.46 -85.02 29.27
C TYR A 50 -68.22 -85.77 27.87
N ARG A 51 -69.14 -85.71 26.84
CA ARG A 51 -69.23 -86.52 25.53
C ARG A 51 -68.89 -85.82 24.14
N ASN A 52 -69.75 -85.83 23.08
CA ASN A 52 -69.54 -85.38 21.65
C ASN A 52 -70.86 -85.05 20.85
N THR A 53 -70.83 -84.31 19.70
CA THR A 53 -71.97 -84.01 18.70
C THR A 53 -71.52 -83.41 17.31
N SER A 54 -72.42 -82.98 16.36
CA SER A 54 -72.17 -82.23 15.06
C SER A 54 -73.32 -81.29 14.52
N VAL A 55 -73.13 -80.40 13.48
CA VAL A 55 -74.08 -79.29 13.02
C VAL A 55 -73.94 -78.76 11.51
N ASN A 56 -74.93 -78.06 10.84
CA ASN A 56 -74.94 -77.48 9.42
C ASN A 56 -75.98 -76.31 9.02
N VAL A 57 -75.94 -75.59 7.82
CA VAL A 57 -76.56 -74.22 7.43
C VAL A 57 -77.11 -73.96 5.94
N ASP A 58 -77.90 -72.86 5.62
CA ASP A 58 -78.64 -72.44 4.33
C ASP A 58 -78.25 -71.03 3.58
N GLU A 59 -78.95 -70.50 2.50
CA GLU A 59 -78.55 -69.39 1.49
C GLU A 59 -79.59 -68.21 1.10
N VAL A 60 -79.21 -67.03 0.49
CA VAL A 60 -79.99 -65.72 0.29
C VAL A 60 -79.63 -64.77 -0.97
N ASN A 61 -80.41 -63.71 -1.36
CA ASN A 61 -80.13 -62.61 -2.39
C ASN A 61 -80.91 -61.24 -2.24
N ALA A 62 -80.38 -60.04 -2.63
CA ALA A 62 -81.10 -58.70 -2.55
C ALA A 62 -80.49 -57.44 -3.33
N ARG A 63 -80.93 -56.18 -3.06
CA ARG A 63 -80.30 -54.86 -3.41
C ARG A 63 -79.80 -54.11 -2.15
N ILE A 64 -79.02 -53.03 -2.30
CA ILE A 64 -78.52 -52.24 -1.15
C ILE A 64 -79.71 -51.51 -0.47
N GLY A 65 -80.01 -51.88 0.79
CA GLY A 65 -81.06 -51.25 1.60
C GLY A 65 -82.34 -52.09 1.82
N ASP A 66 -82.35 -53.38 1.46
CA ASP A 66 -83.48 -54.32 1.62
C ASP A 66 -83.32 -55.24 2.89
N ASP A 67 -84.19 -56.26 3.14
CA ASP A 67 -84.22 -57.11 4.39
C ASP A 67 -84.40 -58.66 4.16
N VAL A 68 -83.85 -59.56 5.01
CA VAL A 68 -83.75 -61.06 4.80
C VAL A 68 -83.64 -62.00 6.08
N ASN A 69 -83.47 -63.35 5.93
CA ASN A 69 -83.43 -64.42 7.00
C ASN A 69 -82.37 -65.57 6.81
N LEU A 70 -82.01 -66.37 7.87
CA LEU A 70 -80.94 -67.42 7.99
C LEU A 70 -81.32 -68.70 8.84
N THR A 71 -80.64 -69.87 8.73
CA THR A 71 -81.04 -71.20 9.38
C THR A 71 -79.94 -72.29 9.57
N ALA A 72 -80.05 -73.22 10.57
CA ALA A 72 -79.08 -74.30 10.93
C ALA A 72 -79.66 -75.61 11.59
N ASN A 73 -78.88 -76.72 11.67
CA ASN A 73 -79.31 -78.10 12.06
C ASN A 73 -78.25 -78.95 12.86
N VAL A 74 -78.57 -79.90 13.79
CA VAL A 74 -77.64 -80.60 14.76
C VAL A 74 -77.93 -82.11 15.04
N VAL A 75 -76.90 -82.99 15.21
CA VAL A 75 -76.98 -84.44 15.60
C VAL A 75 -75.83 -84.94 16.54
N ASP A 76 -75.92 -86.16 17.08
CA ASP A 76 -75.00 -86.77 18.08
C ASP A 76 -73.96 -87.77 17.50
N GLU A 77 -73.17 -88.43 18.36
CA GLU A 77 -72.11 -89.39 17.99
C GLU A 77 -72.59 -90.72 17.37
N LYS A 78 -73.91 -90.94 17.28
CA LYS A 78 -74.57 -92.03 16.54
C LYS A 78 -75.43 -91.52 15.39
N ASP A 79 -75.29 -90.23 15.04
CA ASP A 79 -76.20 -89.47 14.19
C ASP A 79 -77.65 -89.39 14.70
N GLU A 80 -77.91 -89.69 15.99
CA GLU A 80 -79.22 -89.46 16.60
C GLU A 80 -79.42 -87.96 16.88
N LYS A 81 -80.66 -87.46 16.78
CA LYS A 81 -80.93 -86.03 16.97
C LYS A 81 -80.64 -85.58 18.40
N VAL A 82 -79.91 -84.48 18.55
CA VAL A 82 -79.66 -83.89 19.87
C VAL A 82 -80.92 -83.16 20.34
N THR A 83 -81.46 -83.61 21.46
CA THR A 83 -82.76 -83.18 22.01
C THR A 83 -82.65 -82.00 23.00
N GLY A 84 -81.63 -81.16 22.86
CA GLY A 84 -81.44 -79.95 23.68
C GLY A 84 -80.17 -79.16 23.32
N GLY A 85 -79.84 -78.16 24.15
CA GLY A 85 -78.72 -77.24 23.94
C GLY A 85 -79.05 -76.09 22.97
N LYS A 86 -78.04 -75.29 22.59
CA LYS A 86 -78.22 -74.08 21.77
C LYS A 86 -77.20 -73.97 20.63
N VAL A 87 -77.54 -73.20 19.59
CA VAL A 87 -76.70 -72.84 18.43
C VAL A 87 -76.56 -71.32 18.29
N LEU A 88 -75.37 -70.85 17.90
CA LEU A 88 -75.17 -69.47 17.42
C LEU A 88 -74.78 -69.44 15.93
N PHE A 89 -75.11 -68.34 15.27
CA PHE A 89 -74.80 -68.07 13.86
C PHE A 89 -73.64 -67.09 13.67
N LYS A 90 -73.04 -67.11 12.49
CA LYS A 90 -72.02 -66.14 12.05
C LYS A 90 -72.14 -65.76 10.58
N ILE A 91 -71.69 -64.56 10.21
CA ILE A 91 -71.44 -64.15 8.82
C ILE A 91 -69.96 -63.76 8.68
N ASN A 92 -69.29 -64.23 7.63
CA ASN A 92 -67.84 -64.14 7.41
C ASN A 92 -66.98 -64.57 8.62
N GLY A 93 -67.48 -65.50 9.43
CA GLY A 93 -66.81 -65.97 10.64
C GLY A 93 -67.01 -65.11 11.90
N GLU A 94 -67.70 -63.96 11.80
CA GLU A 94 -68.10 -63.12 12.94
C GLU A 94 -69.48 -63.51 13.48
N THR A 95 -69.56 -63.81 14.78
CA THR A 95 -70.83 -64.19 15.44
C THR A 95 -71.85 -63.06 15.38
N ILE A 96 -73.06 -63.39 14.93
CA ILE A 96 -74.20 -62.46 14.98
C ILE A 96 -74.54 -62.21 16.45
N ARG A 97 -74.54 -60.94 16.83
CA ARG A 97 -74.81 -60.46 18.19
C ARG A 97 -76.00 -59.51 18.19
N GLU A 98 -76.70 -59.50 19.32
CA GLU A 98 -77.73 -58.51 19.62
C GLU A 98 -77.41 -57.95 21.02
N ASN A 99 -77.29 -56.62 21.12
CA ASN A 99 -76.86 -55.92 22.35
C ASN A 99 -75.57 -56.53 22.95
N ASP A 100 -74.57 -56.76 22.09
CA ASP A 100 -73.29 -57.44 22.34
C ASP A 100 -73.33 -58.88 22.86
N ALA A 101 -74.50 -59.43 23.22
CA ALA A 101 -74.66 -60.84 23.53
C ALA A 101 -74.63 -61.70 22.25
N PRO A 102 -73.98 -62.88 22.24
CA PRO A 102 -74.14 -63.85 21.16
C PRO A 102 -75.60 -64.32 21.04
N VAL A 103 -76.18 -64.27 19.85
CA VAL A 103 -77.55 -64.75 19.64
C VAL A 103 -77.57 -66.28 19.68
N LEU A 104 -77.94 -66.83 20.84
CA LEU A 104 -78.04 -68.27 21.10
C LEU A 104 -79.48 -68.76 20.90
N THR A 105 -79.71 -69.44 19.78
CA THR A 105 -80.97 -70.03 19.38
C THR A 105 -81.09 -71.45 19.94
N ASP A 106 -82.23 -71.85 20.49
CA ASP A 106 -82.42 -73.22 21.00
C ASP A 106 -82.41 -74.28 19.90
N VAL A 107 -81.84 -75.45 20.23
CA VAL A 107 -81.90 -76.65 19.39
C VAL A 107 -83.10 -77.48 19.82
N VAL A 108 -84.14 -77.45 18.99
CA VAL A 108 -85.33 -78.30 19.16
C VAL A 108 -85.35 -79.33 18.05
N ASP A 109 -85.35 -80.63 18.41
CA ASP A 109 -85.32 -81.76 17.47
C ASP A 109 -84.22 -81.61 16.37
N GLY A 110 -83.11 -80.98 16.74
CA GLY A 110 -81.96 -80.71 15.88
C GLY A 110 -82.00 -79.47 14.97
N ARG A 111 -82.73 -78.36 15.24
CA ARG A 111 -82.78 -77.17 14.34
C ARG A 111 -82.85 -75.77 15.00
N ALA A 112 -82.43 -74.69 14.28
CA ALA A 112 -82.38 -73.27 14.69
C ALA A 112 -82.49 -72.23 13.51
N VAL A 113 -82.94 -70.96 13.73
CA VAL A 113 -83.29 -69.92 12.70
C VAL A 113 -83.06 -68.44 13.18
N LEU A 114 -82.76 -67.46 12.29
CA LEU A 114 -82.53 -66.00 12.60
C LEU A 114 -82.84 -65.03 11.40
N GLY A 115 -82.78 -63.68 11.54
CA GLY A 115 -82.97 -62.69 10.44
C GLY A 115 -82.34 -61.29 10.59
N CYS A 116 -82.17 -60.52 9.48
CA CYS A 116 -81.37 -59.27 9.42
C CYS A 116 -81.48 -58.43 8.10
N SER A 117 -80.93 -57.20 8.08
CA SER A 117 -80.99 -56.21 6.96
C SER A 117 -79.74 -56.12 6.06
N VAL A 118 -79.95 -55.76 4.78
CA VAL A 118 -78.96 -55.75 3.69
C VAL A 118 -78.11 -54.48 3.65
N ALA A 119 -76.97 -54.52 4.31
CA ALA A 119 -75.99 -53.44 4.32
C ALA A 119 -75.16 -53.34 3.01
N PRO A 120 -74.59 -52.16 2.67
CA PRO A 120 -73.63 -52.00 1.55
C PRO A 120 -72.36 -52.87 1.65
N SER A 121 -72.10 -53.50 2.80
CA SER A 121 -71.02 -54.46 3.02
C SER A 121 -71.30 -55.84 2.41
N TRP A 122 -72.56 -56.17 2.09
CA TRP A 122 -72.95 -57.48 1.53
C TRP A 122 -72.67 -57.60 0.01
N LEU A 123 -72.02 -56.60 -0.58
CA LEU A 123 -71.57 -56.62 -1.97
C LEU A 123 -70.46 -57.68 -2.20
N LYS A 124 -70.91 -58.90 -2.55
CA LYS A 124 -70.18 -60.11 -3.02
C LYS A 124 -69.78 -61.11 -1.92
N ASN A 125 -70.25 -62.35 -2.08
CA ASN A 125 -69.78 -63.60 -1.48
C ASN A 125 -69.50 -63.54 0.04
N ILE A 126 -70.55 -63.66 0.87
CA ILE A 126 -70.47 -63.63 2.34
C ILE A 126 -70.73 -64.99 2.99
N SER A 127 -69.80 -65.52 3.81
CA SER A 127 -69.82 -66.92 4.25
C SER A 127 -70.52 -67.16 5.62
N ILE A 128 -71.53 -68.03 5.71
CA ILE A 128 -72.35 -68.25 6.92
C ILE A 128 -71.99 -69.53 7.71
N GLU A 129 -71.79 -69.45 9.03
CA GLU A 129 -71.33 -70.52 9.95
C GLU A 129 -72.30 -70.73 11.14
N ALA A 130 -72.30 -71.91 11.77
CA ALA A 130 -73.05 -72.26 12.98
C ALA A 130 -72.27 -73.15 13.98
N VAL A 131 -72.54 -72.96 15.28
CA VAL A 131 -71.82 -73.61 16.40
C VAL A 131 -72.80 -74.09 17.48
N TYR A 132 -72.72 -75.34 17.92
CA TYR A 132 -73.57 -75.95 18.96
C TYR A 132 -72.84 -76.08 20.32
N THR A 133 -73.55 -75.83 21.44
CA THR A 133 -72.94 -75.62 22.77
C THR A 133 -72.73 -76.86 23.66
N GLY A 134 -73.37 -78.00 23.38
CA GLY A 134 -73.41 -79.13 24.32
C GLY A 134 -74.50 -79.01 25.39
N ALA A 135 -74.64 -80.08 26.18
CA ALA A 135 -75.64 -80.29 27.25
C ALA A 135 -75.15 -81.35 28.26
N GLU A 136 -75.93 -81.62 29.31
CA GLU A 136 -75.57 -82.49 30.46
C GLU A 136 -75.04 -83.89 30.09
N ASN A 137 -75.44 -84.45 28.94
CA ASN A 137 -74.99 -85.74 28.42
C ASN A 137 -74.27 -85.65 27.04
N TYR A 138 -73.87 -84.45 26.59
CA TYR A 138 -73.41 -84.19 25.21
C TYR A 138 -72.36 -83.05 25.14
N SER A 139 -71.23 -83.22 24.45
CA SER A 139 -70.31 -82.09 24.21
C SER A 139 -70.69 -81.25 22.98
N SER A 140 -70.05 -80.09 22.86
CA SER A 140 -70.22 -79.07 21.82
C SER A 140 -69.66 -79.47 20.43
N SER A 141 -70.06 -78.74 19.38
CA SER A 141 -69.63 -78.99 17.99
C SER A 141 -69.83 -77.78 17.03
N ARG A 142 -69.42 -77.88 15.75
CA ARG A 142 -69.34 -76.76 14.77
C ARG A 142 -69.42 -77.23 13.31
N ASN A 143 -69.86 -76.36 12.39
CA ASN A 143 -70.00 -76.64 10.95
C ASN A 143 -69.01 -75.90 10.01
N THR A 144 -69.22 -76.02 8.68
CA THR A 144 -68.52 -75.32 7.57
C THR A 144 -69.50 -74.53 6.65
N THR A 145 -69.00 -73.68 5.73
CA THR A 145 -69.55 -72.30 5.48
C THR A 145 -70.09 -71.99 4.04
N TYR A 146 -71.13 -71.11 3.82
CA TYR A 146 -71.90 -70.87 2.53
C TYR A 146 -72.20 -69.36 2.10
N ASN A 147 -72.47 -68.97 0.81
CA ASN A 147 -72.33 -67.58 0.17
C ASN A 147 -73.58 -66.85 -0.54
N VAL A 148 -73.53 -65.52 -0.95
CA VAL A 148 -74.66 -64.56 -1.40
C VAL A 148 -74.30 -63.30 -2.35
N PHE A 149 -75.24 -62.51 -3.00
CA PHE A 149 -75.05 -61.35 -4.02
C PHE A 149 -75.95 -60.00 -3.94
N ILE A 150 -75.56 -58.78 -4.50
CA ILE A 150 -76.18 -57.34 -4.36
C ILE A 150 -75.99 -56.23 -5.53
N SER A 151 -76.74 -55.04 -5.65
CA SER A 151 -76.64 -53.89 -6.72
C SER A 151 -77.11 -52.36 -6.43
N GLN A 152 -77.20 -51.35 -7.41
CA GLN A 152 -77.12 -49.80 -7.31
C GLN A 152 -78.20 -48.77 -8.01
N VAL A 153 -77.97 -47.40 -8.13
CA VAL A 153 -78.88 -46.19 -8.50
C VAL A 153 -78.25 -45.01 -9.41
N SER A 154 -78.88 -43.82 -9.75
CA SER A 154 -78.51 -42.78 -10.83
C SER A 154 -78.44 -41.22 -10.51
N THR A 155 -77.92 -40.31 -11.41
CA THR A 155 -77.69 -38.80 -11.24
C THR A 155 -77.59 -37.83 -12.50
N ASP A 156 -77.49 -36.48 -12.30
CA ASP A 156 -77.32 -35.34 -13.28
C ASP A 156 -76.25 -34.24 -12.91
N THR A 157 -75.83 -33.25 -13.77
CA THR A 157 -74.77 -32.20 -13.46
C THR A 157 -74.80 -30.82 -14.24
N LEU A 158 -74.37 -29.67 -13.66
CA LEU A 158 -74.37 -28.27 -14.28
C LEU A 158 -73.17 -27.31 -13.88
N VAL A 159 -72.75 -26.31 -14.72
CA VAL A 159 -71.72 -25.23 -14.44
C VAL A 159 -72.04 -23.80 -14.98
N ARG A 160 -71.26 -22.73 -14.65
CA ARG A 160 -71.49 -21.29 -15.01
C ARG A 160 -70.22 -20.43 -15.30
N ASN A 161 -70.39 -19.24 -15.92
CA ASN A 161 -69.34 -18.25 -16.29
C ASN A 161 -68.75 -17.47 -15.10
N ILE A 162 -67.48 -17.03 -15.21
CA ILE A 162 -66.71 -16.29 -14.20
C ILE A 162 -65.71 -15.27 -14.82
N SER A 163 -65.10 -14.40 -13.99
CA SER A 163 -64.10 -13.39 -14.41
C SER A 163 -62.97 -13.27 -13.37
N SER A 164 -61.72 -13.03 -13.79
CA SER A 164 -60.55 -12.97 -12.90
C SER A 164 -59.35 -12.19 -13.49
N GLN A 165 -58.19 -12.25 -12.82
CA GLN A 165 -56.90 -11.74 -13.30
C GLN A 165 -55.83 -12.85 -13.24
N VAL A 166 -54.77 -12.72 -14.03
CA VAL A 166 -53.65 -13.68 -14.02
C VAL A 166 -53.01 -13.71 -12.63
N GLY A 167 -52.82 -14.90 -12.07
CA GLY A 167 -52.27 -15.10 -10.73
C GLY A 167 -53.26 -14.92 -9.57
N LYS A 168 -54.56 -14.74 -9.83
CA LYS A 168 -55.61 -14.74 -8.79
C LYS A 168 -56.30 -16.11 -8.70
N ASN A 169 -56.76 -16.46 -7.51
CA ASN A 169 -57.56 -17.67 -7.31
C ASN A 169 -58.98 -17.47 -7.85
N VAL A 170 -59.57 -18.55 -8.36
CA VAL A 170 -60.96 -18.63 -8.82
C VAL A 170 -61.52 -20.03 -8.54
N THR A 171 -62.78 -20.09 -8.15
CA THR A 171 -63.49 -21.35 -7.86
C THR A 171 -64.16 -21.89 -9.13
N LEU A 172 -63.78 -23.09 -9.55
CA LEU A 172 -64.56 -23.90 -10.49
C LEU A 172 -65.63 -24.65 -9.69
N MET A 173 -66.90 -24.59 -10.09
CA MET A 173 -68.01 -25.15 -9.31
C MET A 173 -69.07 -25.81 -10.19
N ALA A 174 -69.54 -26.98 -9.75
CA ALA A 174 -70.58 -27.77 -10.37
C ALA A 174 -71.63 -28.22 -9.32
N SER A 175 -72.86 -28.43 -9.76
CA SER A 175 -73.95 -29.01 -8.94
C SER A 175 -74.43 -30.33 -9.53
N ILE A 176 -74.83 -31.28 -8.67
CA ILE A 176 -75.06 -32.71 -8.95
C ILE A 176 -76.22 -33.22 -8.10
N VAL A 177 -77.24 -33.85 -8.70
CA VAL A 177 -78.43 -34.37 -8.01
C VAL A 177 -78.86 -35.75 -8.54
N ALA A 178 -79.68 -36.46 -7.78
CA ALA A 178 -80.30 -37.75 -8.13
C ALA A 178 -81.82 -37.62 -8.33
N ASP A 179 -82.48 -38.69 -8.78
CA ASP A 179 -83.91 -38.77 -9.09
C ASP A 179 -84.81 -37.96 -8.13
N ASN A 180 -85.59 -37.02 -8.69
CA ASN A 180 -86.41 -36.03 -7.97
C ASN A 180 -85.59 -35.07 -7.08
N ASP A 181 -84.53 -34.49 -7.62
CA ASP A 181 -83.62 -33.51 -6.98
C ASP A 181 -83.01 -33.98 -5.65
N LYS A 182 -82.93 -35.30 -5.43
CA LYS A 182 -82.40 -35.88 -4.19
C LYS A 182 -80.92 -35.58 -4.04
N PRO A 183 -80.44 -35.27 -2.81
CA PRO A 183 -79.08 -34.80 -2.60
C PRO A 183 -78.05 -35.92 -2.77
N VAL A 184 -77.14 -35.73 -3.71
CA VAL A 184 -75.98 -36.61 -3.91
C VAL A 184 -74.85 -36.15 -2.99
N ASN A 185 -74.41 -37.05 -2.12
CA ASN A 185 -73.43 -36.78 -1.05
C ASN A 185 -72.21 -37.73 -1.12
N GLU A 186 -72.01 -38.40 -2.25
CA GLU A 186 -70.84 -39.24 -2.52
C GLU A 186 -70.50 -39.27 -4.03
N GLY A 187 -69.37 -39.89 -4.38
CA GLY A 187 -68.80 -39.81 -5.73
C GLY A 187 -67.98 -38.53 -5.95
N LYS A 188 -67.56 -38.26 -7.19
CA LYS A 188 -66.62 -37.17 -7.52
C LYS A 188 -66.87 -36.52 -8.88
N VAL A 189 -66.37 -35.30 -9.08
CA VAL A 189 -66.44 -34.51 -10.32
C VAL A 189 -65.06 -34.13 -10.84
N VAL A 190 -64.88 -34.23 -12.16
CA VAL A 190 -63.74 -33.69 -12.91
C VAL A 190 -64.18 -32.45 -13.69
N PHE A 191 -63.51 -31.32 -13.47
CA PHE A 191 -63.68 -30.13 -14.31
C PHE A 191 -62.85 -30.23 -15.60
N LYS A 192 -63.24 -29.46 -16.61
CA LYS A 192 -62.45 -29.25 -17.83
C LYS A 192 -62.23 -27.77 -18.08
N ILE A 193 -61.08 -27.43 -18.67
CA ILE A 193 -60.72 -26.09 -19.14
C ILE A 193 -60.26 -26.20 -20.59
N ASN A 194 -60.81 -25.39 -21.49
CA ASN A 194 -60.54 -25.49 -22.94
C ASN A 194 -60.65 -26.93 -23.47
N ASN A 195 -61.72 -27.64 -23.09
CA ASN A 195 -61.98 -29.07 -23.34
C ASN A 195 -61.01 -30.09 -22.71
N GLU A 196 -59.87 -29.70 -22.14
CA GLU A 196 -58.96 -30.61 -21.40
C GLU A 196 -59.41 -30.79 -19.95
N SER A 197 -59.31 -32.01 -19.40
CA SER A 197 -59.56 -32.24 -17.98
C SER A 197 -58.59 -31.43 -17.11
N PHE A 198 -59.11 -30.73 -16.10
CA PHE A 198 -58.33 -29.93 -15.18
C PHE A 198 -57.35 -30.81 -14.40
N LYS A 199 -56.07 -30.42 -14.43
CA LYS A 199 -54.94 -31.17 -13.87
C LYS A 199 -54.16 -30.30 -12.91
N VAL A 200 -53.71 -30.89 -11.81
CA VAL A 200 -52.64 -30.36 -10.96
C VAL A 200 -51.49 -31.37 -11.04
N ASP A 201 -50.29 -30.89 -11.28
CA ASP A 201 -49.08 -31.70 -11.46
C ASP A 201 -49.28 -32.87 -12.44
N GLY A 202 -49.90 -32.58 -13.59
CA GLY A 202 -50.24 -33.53 -14.65
C GLY A 202 -51.41 -34.48 -14.35
N ASN A 203 -51.81 -34.61 -13.09
CA ASN A 203 -52.83 -35.54 -12.63
C ASN A 203 -54.22 -34.89 -12.63
N VAL A 204 -55.23 -35.61 -13.15
CA VAL A 204 -56.61 -35.12 -13.21
C VAL A 204 -57.18 -34.98 -11.79
N VAL A 205 -57.71 -33.82 -11.45
CA VAL A 205 -58.25 -33.54 -10.11
C VAL A 205 -59.74 -33.90 -10.04
N TYR A 206 -60.13 -34.54 -8.95
CA TYR A 206 -61.49 -35.02 -8.69
C TYR A 206 -62.04 -34.37 -7.40
N ALA A 207 -62.92 -33.39 -7.52
CA ALA A 207 -63.66 -32.83 -6.39
C ALA A 207 -64.68 -33.84 -5.87
N ARG A 208 -64.85 -34.02 -4.55
CA ARG A 208 -65.93 -34.86 -4.02
C ARG A 208 -67.27 -34.15 -4.15
N VAL A 209 -68.36 -34.89 -4.32
CA VAL A 209 -69.71 -34.31 -4.20
C VAL A 209 -70.13 -34.30 -2.74
N ILE A 210 -70.50 -33.13 -2.23
CA ILE A 210 -70.99 -32.88 -0.88
C ILE A 210 -72.15 -31.90 -0.99
N ASN A 211 -73.30 -32.22 -0.38
CA ASN A 211 -74.53 -31.42 -0.41
C ASN A 211 -74.90 -30.98 -1.84
N SER A 212 -74.97 -31.92 -2.78
CA SER A 212 -75.28 -31.68 -4.21
C SER A 212 -74.32 -30.74 -4.95
N THR A 213 -73.09 -30.54 -4.45
CA THR A 213 -72.09 -29.66 -5.07
C THR A 213 -70.69 -30.28 -5.09
N ALA A 214 -69.89 -29.87 -6.08
CA ALA A 214 -68.46 -30.16 -6.13
C ALA A 214 -67.71 -28.92 -6.65
N SER A 215 -66.57 -28.60 -6.06
CA SER A 215 -65.77 -27.42 -6.43
C SER A 215 -64.26 -27.67 -6.36
N ILE A 216 -63.51 -26.86 -7.10
CA ILE A 216 -62.04 -26.78 -7.05
C ILE A 216 -61.64 -25.31 -7.09
N ASP A 217 -60.92 -24.84 -6.07
CA ASP A 217 -60.21 -23.55 -6.15
C ASP A 217 -58.89 -23.72 -6.90
N CYS A 218 -58.62 -22.84 -7.86
CA CYS A 218 -57.38 -22.84 -8.63
C CYS A 218 -56.86 -21.42 -8.86
N ALA A 219 -55.53 -21.25 -8.89
CA ALA A 219 -54.91 -20.00 -9.35
C ALA A 219 -54.97 -19.94 -10.88
N VAL A 220 -55.40 -18.81 -11.45
CA VAL A 220 -55.45 -18.60 -12.89
C VAL A 220 -54.03 -18.46 -13.47
N PRO A 221 -53.54 -19.42 -14.27
CA PRO A 221 -52.18 -19.38 -14.80
C PRO A 221 -52.04 -18.37 -15.96
N TYR A 222 -50.79 -17.97 -16.23
CA TYR A 222 -50.45 -17.04 -17.32
C TYR A 222 -50.87 -17.55 -18.71
N SER A 223 -51.03 -18.86 -18.89
CA SER A 223 -51.54 -19.47 -20.13
C SER A 223 -52.99 -19.09 -20.46
N TRP A 224 -53.81 -18.70 -19.47
CA TRP A 224 -55.23 -18.37 -19.65
C TRP A 224 -55.48 -16.94 -20.18
N ARG A 225 -54.44 -16.28 -20.71
CA ARG A 225 -54.42 -14.87 -21.13
C ARG A 225 -55.47 -14.40 -22.15
N ARG A 226 -56.24 -15.29 -22.80
CA ARG A 226 -57.37 -14.95 -23.71
C ARG A 226 -58.45 -16.05 -23.71
N ASN A 227 -59.72 -15.65 -23.68
CA ASN A 227 -60.94 -16.41 -23.97
C ASN A 227 -60.91 -17.91 -23.60
N VAL A 228 -61.05 -18.23 -22.31
CA VAL A 228 -60.96 -19.61 -21.78
C VAL A 228 -62.35 -20.20 -21.51
N THR A 229 -62.56 -21.49 -21.78
CA THR A 229 -63.82 -22.23 -21.53
C THR A 229 -63.75 -23.20 -20.34
N LEU A 230 -64.91 -23.63 -19.83
CA LEU A 230 -65.08 -24.45 -18.61
C LEU A 230 -66.24 -25.47 -18.73
N ASP A 231 -66.03 -26.74 -18.35
CA ASP A 231 -67.05 -27.82 -18.26
C ASP A 231 -66.84 -28.73 -17.01
N ALA A 232 -67.72 -29.71 -16.75
CA ALA A 232 -67.62 -30.69 -15.66
C ALA A 232 -68.21 -32.09 -15.95
N VAL A 233 -67.80 -33.12 -15.19
CA VAL A 233 -68.20 -34.55 -15.33
C VAL A 233 -68.25 -35.25 -13.97
N TYR A 234 -69.38 -35.85 -13.58
CA TYR A 234 -69.54 -36.65 -12.34
C TYR A 234 -69.28 -38.15 -12.56
N SER A 235 -68.76 -38.85 -11.55
CA SER A 235 -68.21 -40.21 -11.65
C SER A 235 -69.12 -41.35 -11.17
N GLY A 236 -70.20 -41.08 -10.44
CA GLY A 236 -70.88 -42.10 -9.65
C GLY A 236 -70.08 -42.54 -8.39
N SER A 237 -70.60 -43.56 -7.69
CA SER A 237 -70.21 -43.96 -6.32
C SER A 237 -70.55 -45.44 -6.01
N LYS A 238 -70.63 -45.83 -4.73
CA LYS A 238 -71.17 -47.14 -4.31
C LYS A 238 -72.69 -47.23 -4.40
N THR A 239 -73.41 -46.10 -4.49
CA THR A 239 -74.87 -46.08 -4.63
C THR A 239 -75.34 -45.48 -5.96
N TYR A 240 -74.56 -44.65 -6.65
CA TYR A 240 -75.03 -43.78 -7.77
C TYR A 240 -74.22 -43.89 -9.08
N ASN A 241 -74.84 -43.63 -10.24
CA ASN A 241 -74.23 -43.57 -11.59
C ASN A 241 -73.72 -42.15 -11.98
N SER A 242 -72.94 -42.05 -13.06
CA SER A 242 -72.22 -40.86 -13.58
C SER A 242 -73.01 -39.93 -14.54
N SER A 243 -72.57 -38.66 -14.71
CA SER A 243 -73.24 -37.62 -15.55
C SER A 243 -72.27 -36.47 -16.00
N ARG A 244 -72.74 -35.46 -16.77
CA ARG A 244 -71.90 -34.39 -17.40
C ARG A 244 -72.65 -33.04 -17.56
N SER A 245 -71.91 -31.91 -17.52
CA SER A 245 -72.47 -30.54 -17.65
C SER A 245 -72.44 -29.90 -19.06
N ASN A 246 -72.98 -28.68 -19.12
CA ASN A 246 -72.77 -27.64 -20.13
C ASN A 246 -71.36 -27.01 -20.12
N THR A 247 -71.12 -26.09 -21.06
CA THR A 247 -69.92 -25.23 -21.17
C THR A 247 -70.14 -23.82 -20.63
N ALA A 248 -69.08 -23.16 -20.17
CA ALA A 248 -69.00 -21.80 -19.65
C ALA A 248 -67.66 -21.10 -20.02
N TYR A 249 -67.45 -19.86 -19.59
CA TYR A 249 -66.27 -19.02 -19.89
C TYR A 249 -65.59 -18.36 -18.67
N ILE A 250 -64.30 -18.03 -18.82
CA ILE A 250 -63.46 -17.28 -17.88
C ILE A 250 -62.90 -16.01 -18.57
N ASN A 251 -63.26 -14.83 -18.07
CA ASN A 251 -62.80 -13.54 -18.62
C ASN A 251 -61.60 -12.95 -17.84
N MET A 252 -60.70 -12.23 -18.53
CA MET A 252 -59.44 -11.73 -17.98
C MET A 252 -59.34 -10.19 -18.02
N THR A 253 -58.81 -9.56 -16.96
CA THR A 253 -58.59 -8.09 -16.90
C THR A 253 -57.13 -7.70 -16.58
N PRO A 254 -56.51 -6.74 -17.31
CA PRO A 254 -55.14 -6.28 -17.05
C PRO A 254 -54.94 -5.58 -15.69
N TYR A 255 -53.67 -5.47 -15.29
CA TYR A 255 -53.20 -4.71 -14.15
C TYR A 255 -52.81 -3.27 -14.53
N TYR A 256 -53.01 -2.32 -13.61
CA TYR A 256 -52.46 -0.97 -13.74
C TYR A 256 -50.95 -0.96 -13.46
N THR A 257 -50.22 -0.09 -14.16
CA THR A 257 -48.78 0.12 -13.93
C THR A 257 -48.49 1.54 -13.45
N ASN A 258 -47.47 1.66 -12.62
CA ASN A 258 -46.82 2.91 -12.25
C ASN A 258 -45.40 2.93 -12.83
N VAL A 259 -44.96 4.09 -13.32
CA VAL A 259 -43.60 4.31 -13.83
C VAL A 259 -42.93 5.42 -13.05
N THR A 260 -41.74 5.16 -12.52
CA THR A 260 -40.84 6.20 -12.00
C THR A 260 -39.58 6.28 -12.87
N LEU A 261 -38.99 7.46 -12.94
CA LEU A 261 -37.69 7.74 -13.53
C LEU A 261 -36.77 8.08 -12.37
N ASP A 262 -35.55 7.56 -12.36
CA ASP A 262 -34.58 7.87 -11.31
C ASP A 262 -34.13 9.34 -11.45
N ASP A 263 -34.07 10.05 -10.33
CA ASP A 263 -33.75 11.49 -10.27
C ASP A 263 -32.25 11.79 -10.20
N ASP A 264 -31.43 10.81 -9.78
CA ASP A 264 -29.98 10.90 -9.69
C ASP A 264 -29.26 10.78 -11.06
N ILE A 265 -29.50 11.76 -11.95
CA ILE A 265 -29.00 11.79 -13.33
C ILE A 265 -27.77 12.71 -13.45
N HIS A 266 -26.57 12.14 -13.49
CA HIS A 266 -25.32 12.90 -13.68
C HIS A 266 -24.93 13.04 -15.16
N LEU A 267 -24.68 14.27 -15.62
CA LEU A 267 -24.36 14.59 -17.01
C LEU A 267 -22.92 15.09 -17.18
N VAL A 268 -22.05 14.29 -17.80
CA VAL A 268 -20.64 14.65 -18.08
C VAL A 268 -20.39 14.64 -19.59
N LEU A 269 -19.89 15.73 -20.14
CA LEU A 269 -19.72 15.93 -21.59
C LEU A 269 -18.92 14.79 -22.25
N ASN A 270 -19.44 14.27 -23.36
CA ASN A 270 -18.84 13.17 -24.14
C ASN A 270 -18.65 11.85 -23.34
N LYS A 271 -19.32 11.69 -22.19
CA LYS A 271 -19.44 10.42 -21.47
C LYS A 271 -20.80 9.78 -21.71
N VAL A 272 -20.89 8.48 -21.44
CA VAL A 272 -22.15 7.73 -21.48
C VAL A 272 -22.78 7.79 -20.10
N THR A 273 -24.00 8.34 -20.03
CA THR A 273 -24.86 8.34 -18.83
C THR A 273 -25.94 7.28 -19.00
N GLN A 274 -26.42 6.71 -17.88
CA GLN A 274 -27.58 5.84 -17.86
C GLN A 274 -28.84 6.62 -17.45
N LEU A 275 -29.92 6.40 -18.18
CA LEU A 275 -31.28 6.77 -17.77
C LEU A 275 -31.98 5.48 -17.33
N ILE A 276 -32.37 5.41 -16.06
CA ILE A 276 -32.98 4.22 -15.44
C ILE A 276 -34.42 4.57 -15.05
N ALA A 277 -35.34 3.69 -15.39
CA ALA A 277 -36.74 3.84 -15.04
C ALA A 277 -37.33 2.51 -14.55
N HIS A 278 -38.19 2.62 -13.53
CA HIS A 278 -38.83 1.50 -12.86
C HIS A 278 -40.30 1.38 -13.25
N VAL A 279 -40.78 0.15 -13.48
CA VAL A 279 -42.16 -0.17 -13.84
C VAL A 279 -42.72 -1.21 -12.89
N THR A 280 -43.82 -0.89 -12.20
CA THR A 280 -44.44 -1.77 -11.19
C THR A 280 -45.96 -1.85 -11.34
N THR A 281 -46.55 -2.96 -10.89
CA THR A 281 -47.99 -3.17 -10.69
C THR A 281 -48.24 -3.47 -9.22
N ASN A 282 -49.05 -2.67 -8.52
CA ASN A 282 -49.34 -2.88 -7.09
C ASN A 282 -48.06 -3.10 -6.23
N GLY A 283 -46.97 -2.36 -6.53
CA GLY A 283 -45.66 -2.50 -5.88
C GLY A 283 -44.80 -3.69 -6.34
N THR A 284 -45.29 -4.55 -7.24
CA THR A 284 -44.53 -5.69 -7.79
C THR A 284 -43.89 -5.32 -9.14
N PRO A 285 -42.62 -5.67 -9.41
CA PRO A 285 -41.95 -5.41 -10.69
C PRO A 285 -42.67 -5.99 -11.91
N VAL A 286 -42.67 -5.26 -13.04
CA VAL A 286 -43.20 -5.71 -14.34
C VAL A 286 -42.07 -6.30 -15.19
N SER A 287 -42.18 -7.56 -15.62
CA SER A 287 -41.08 -8.28 -16.30
C SER A 287 -41.20 -8.37 -17.83
N GLU A 288 -42.06 -7.56 -18.46
CA GLU A 288 -42.24 -7.53 -19.91
C GLU A 288 -42.77 -6.19 -20.44
N GLY A 289 -42.62 -5.97 -21.75
CA GLY A 289 -43.04 -4.74 -22.45
C GLY A 289 -41.87 -3.82 -22.81
N ARG A 290 -42.18 -2.63 -23.32
CA ARG A 290 -41.20 -1.67 -23.84
C ARG A 290 -41.41 -0.26 -23.30
N MET A 291 -40.36 0.54 -23.39
CA MET A 291 -40.31 1.93 -22.93
C MET A 291 -39.45 2.81 -23.84
N ILE A 292 -39.73 4.12 -23.82
CA ILE A 292 -38.92 5.18 -24.44
C ILE A 292 -38.59 6.29 -23.44
N PHE A 293 -37.53 7.05 -23.72
CA PHE A 293 -37.12 8.24 -22.96
C PHE A 293 -37.25 9.53 -23.79
N LYS A 294 -37.45 10.66 -23.12
CA LYS A 294 -37.59 12.01 -23.68
C LYS A 294 -36.71 13.01 -22.95
N VAL A 295 -36.23 14.03 -23.65
CA VAL A 295 -35.58 15.23 -23.11
C VAL A 295 -36.26 16.47 -23.68
N ASN A 296 -36.63 17.44 -22.84
CA ASN A 296 -37.41 18.64 -23.18
C ASN A 296 -38.65 18.30 -24.05
N GLY A 297 -39.36 17.22 -23.67
CA GLY A 297 -40.51 16.68 -24.38
C GLY A 297 -40.20 15.90 -25.67
N ALA A 298 -39.02 16.05 -26.27
CA ALA A 298 -38.61 15.36 -27.49
C ALA A 298 -38.08 13.95 -27.20
N THR A 299 -38.53 12.95 -27.97
CA THR A 299 -38.08 11.55 -27.82
C THR A 299 -36.61 11.41 -28.21
N ILE A 300 -35.80 10.71 -27.40
CA ILE A 300 -34.38 10.44 -27.71
C ILE A 300 -34.27 9.61 -29.00
N LYS A 301 -33.33 10.02 -29.86
CA LYS A 301 -33.09 9.40 -31.16
C LYS A 301 -31.62 9.11 -31.40
N ASN A 302 -31.33 8.03 -32.12
CA ASN A 302 -30.01 7.74 -32.68
C ASN A 302 -30.13 7.67 -34.21
N ASN A 303 -29.34 8.47 -34.93
CA ASN A 303 -29.39 8.63 -36.39
C ASN A 303 -30.82 8.77 -36.95
N GLY A 304 -31.66 9.57 -36.27
CA GLY A 304 -33.06 9.84 -36.63
C GLY A 304 -34.11 8.84 -36.11
N ASN A 305 -33.70 7.62 -35.75
CA ASN A 305 -34.58 6.55 -35.26
C ASN A 305 -34.85 6.65 -33.76
N ILE A 306 -36.05 6.27 -33.32
CA ILE A 306 -36.44 6.21 -31.89
C ILE A 306 -35.65 5.10 -31.19
N VAL A 307 -35.13 5.39 -29.99
CA VAL A 307 -34.48 4.39 -29.15
C VAL A 307 -35.51 3.78 -28.19
N TYR A 308 -35.72 2.47 -28.32
CA TYR A 308 -36.58 1.66 -27.44
C TYR A 308 -35.73 0.85 -26.45
N VAL A 309 -36.24 0.67 -25.24
CA VAL A 309 -35.71 -0.27 -24.25
C VAL A 309 -36.79 -1.27 -23.83
N ASN A 310 -36.39 -2.50 -23.49
CA ASN A 310 -37.29 -3.50 -22.92
C ASN A 310 -37.37 -3.33 -21.40
N VAL A 311 -38.52 -3.67 -20.81
CA VAL A 311 -38.67 -3.75 -19.36
C VAL A 311 -38.43 -5.19 -18.90
N VAL A 312 -37.50 -5.38 -17.96
CA VAL A 312 -37.13 -6.70 -17.41
C VAL A 312 -37.00 -6.59 -15.90
N ASN A 313 -37.71 -7.44 -15.14
CA ASN A 313 -37.79 -7.37 -13.67
C ASN A 313 -38.04 -5.95 -13.12
N GLY A 314 -38.96 -5.22 -13.78
CA GLY A 314 -39.34 -3.85 -13.46
C GLY A 314 -38.34 -2.78 -13.90
N LEU A 315 -37.20 -3.11 -14.49
CA LEU A 315 -36.16 -2.15 -14.89
C LEU A 315 -36.15 -1.91 -16.40
N ALA A 316 -35.96 -0.65 -16.80
CA ALA A 316 -35.67 -0.25 -18.16
C ALA A 316 -34.49 0.74 -18.16
N VAL A 317 -33.41 0.45 -18.91
CA VAL A 317 -32.15 1.20 -18.85
C VAL A 317 -31.69 1.61 -20.24
N LEU A 318 -31.45 2.91 -20.45
CA LEU A 318 -30.89 3.48 -21.66
C LEU A 318 -29.49 4.05 -21.38
N ASN A 319 -28.47 3.56 -22.10
CA ASN A 319 -27.14 4.17 -22.14
C ASN A 319 -27.10 5.21 -23.27
N TYR A 320 -26.72 6.46 -23.00
CA TYR A 320 -26.65 7.53 -24.00
C TYR A 320 -25.45 8.48 -23.78
N THR A 321 -24.79 8.91 -24.86
CA THR A 321 -23.65 9.84 -24.79
C THR A 321 -24.13 11.29 -24.63
N VAL A 322 -23.72 11.96 -23.55
CA VAL A 322 -24.10 13.34 -23.23
C VAL A 322 -23.52 14.33 -24.24
N VAL A 323 -24.38 15.16 -24.81
CA VAL A 323 -24.05 16.18 -25.82
C VAL A 323 -24.04 17.60 -25.23
N LYS A 324 -23.29 18.54 -25.85
CA LYS A 324 -23.09 19.92 -25.32
C LYS A 324 -24.40 20.65 -24.97
N SER A 325 -25.48 20.43 -25.73
CA SER A 325 -26.78 21.08 -25.48
C SER A 325 -27.47 20.67 -24.18
N TRP A 326 -27.15 19.49 -23.62
CA TRP A 326 -27.75 18.96 -22.39
C TRP A 326 -27.11 19.51 -21.11
N ILE A 327 -25.90 20.10 -21.19
CA ILE A 327 -25.19 20.66 -20.03
C ILE A 327 -25.10 22.18 -20.04
N SER A 328 -25.42 22.81 -21.18
CA SER A 328 -25.35 24.27 -21.38
C SER A 328 -26.66 25.01 -21.12
N ASN A 329 -27.74 24.27 -20.85
CA ASN A 329 -29.07 24.79 -20.57
C ASN A 329 -29.72 23.88 -19.52
N ASP A 330 -30.75 24.38 -18.86
CA ASP A 330 -31.58 23.59 -17.94
C ASP A 330 -32.49 22.65 -18.76
N ILE A 331 -32.69 21.39 -18.32
CA ILE A 331 -33.44 20.36 -19.08
C ILE A 331 -34.39 19.51 -18.22
N ASP A 332 -35.44 18.97 -18.86
CA ASP A 332 -36.40 18.03 -18.28
C ASP A 332 -36.31 16.64 -18.96
N ILE A 333 -36.33 15.56 -18.18
CA ILE A 333 -36.29 14.17 -18.68
C ILE A 333 -37.58 13.40 -18.29
N GLN A 334 -38.09 12.53 -19.17
CA GLN A 334 -39.26 11.67 -18.91
C GLN A 334 -39.11 10.24 -19.47
N ALA A 335 -39.64 9.24 -18.75
CA ALA A 335 -39.81 7.85 -19.19
C ALA A 335 -41.29 7.49 -19.49
N VAL A 336 -41.53 6.60 -20.46
CA VAL A 336 -42.89 6.23 -20.94
C VAL A 336 -42.98 4.73 -21.26
N TYR A 337 -43.87 4.00 -20.58
CA TYR A 337 -44.13 2.56 -20.79
C TYR A 337 -45.34 2.33 -21.72
N GLU A 338 -45.21 1.42 -22.68
CA GLU A 338 -46.22 1.22 -23.74
C GLU A 338 -47.41 0.31 -23.37
N GLY A 339 -47.29 -0.53 -22.34
CA GLY A 339 -48.32 -1.51 -21.97
C GLY A 339 -48.34 -2.79 -22.83
N ASN A 340 -49.18 -3.76 -22.44
CA ASN A 340 -49.45 -5.01 -23.15
C ASN A 340 -50.84 -5.60 -22.74
N TYR A 341 -51.05 -6.92 -22.89
CA TYR A 341 -52.31 -7.60 -22.52
C TYR A 341 -52.42 -7.99 -21.03
N VAL A 342 -51.38 -7.80 -20.22
CA VAL A 342 -51.33 -8.03 -18.77
C VAL A 342 -51.23 -6.69 -18.01
N TYR A 343 -50.71 -5.65 -18.65
CA TYR A 343 -50.30 -4.39 -18.03
C TYR A 343 -50.73 -3.16 -18.85
N ASN A 344 -51.35 -2.18 -18.21
CA ASN A 344 -51.69 -0.90 -18.85
C ASN A 344 -50.44 -0.02 -19.12
N ALA A 345 -50.55 0.93 -20.04
CA ALA A 345 -49.53 1.93 -20.35
C ALA A 345 -49.45 3.05 -19.29
N SER A 346 -48.28 3.68 -19.13
CA SER A 346 -48.03 4.70 -18.08
C SER A 346 -46.78 5.57 -18.34
N ARG A 347 -46.54 6.59 -17.51
CA ARG A 347 -45.48 7.62 -17.68
C ARG A 347 -44.88 8.01 -16.33
N SER A 348 -43.62 8.45 -16.32
CA SER A 348 -43.02 9.11 -15.17
C SER A 348 -43.45 10.58 -15.05
N ASN A 349 -43.20 11.16 -13.87
CA ASN A 349 -43.00 12.59 -13.71
C ASN A 349 -41.78 13.09 -14.52
N LEU A 350 -41.60 14.41 -14.60
CA LEU A 350 -40.38 15.01 -15.14
C LEU A 350 -39.29 15.04 -14.06
N VAL A 351 -38.04 14.78 -14.46
CA VAL A 351 -36.83 15.07 -13.66
C VAL A 351 -36.16 16.29 -14.27
N HIS A 352 -35.95 17.34 -13.48
CA HIS A 352 -35.31 18.59 -13.89
C HIS A 352 -33.81 18.60 -13.58
N ILE A 353 -32.99 19.19 -14.44
CA ILE A 353 -31.53 19.26 -14.31
C ILE A 353 -31.06 20.67 -14.67
N ASP A 354 -30.38 21.35 -13.73
CA ASP A 354 -29.82 22.69 -13.92
C ASP A 354 -28.57 22.72 -14.84
N LYS A 355 -28.35 23.85 -15.51
CA LYS A 355 -27.17 24.13 -16.36
C LYS A 355 -25.85 24.23 -15.59
N HIS A 356 -24.75 23.82 -16.25
CA HIS A 356 -23.34 24.07 -15.90
C HIS A 356 -22.95 23.88 -14.41
N PRO A 357 -22.39 22.72 -14.02
CA PRO A 357 -22.00 22.48 -12.62
C PRO A 357 -20.92 23.45 -12.13
N GLU A 358 -20.93 23.70 -10.81
CA GLU A 358 -19.78 24.30 -10.12
C GLU A 358 -18.51 23.48 -10.37
N VAL A 359 -17.35 24.15 -10.32
CA VAL A 359 -16.05 23.47 -10.34
C VAL A 359 -15.27 23.66 -9.05
N TYR A 360 -14.59 22.59 -8.64
CA TYR A 360 -13.74 22.55 -7.46
C TYR A 360 -12.28 22.37 -7.85
N ILE A 361 -11.47 23.39 -7.57
CA ILE A 361 -10.02 23.31 -7.72
C ILE A 361 -9.44 22.61 -6.48
N SER A 362 -8.59 21.61 -6.72
CA SER A 362 -7.72 20.97 -5.73
C SER A 362 -6.27 21.12 -6.17
N ALA A 363 -5.35 21.26 -5.22
CA ALA A 363 -3.93 21.30 -5.52
C ALA A 363 -3.12 20.68 -4.38
N ASP A 364 -2.08 19.94 -4.72
CA ASP A 364 -1.14 19.40 -3.73
C ASP A 364 -0.27 20.51 -3.15
N ASN A 365 -0.62 20.93 -1.93
CA ASN A 365 0.07 21.93 -1.13
C ASN A 365 0.82 21.32 0.08
N SER A 366 1.03 20.00 0.08
CA SER A 366 1.72 19.29 1.16
C SER A 366 3.15 19.82 1.36
N THR A 367 3.60 19.85 2.61
CA THR A 367 4.84 20.52 3.00
C THR A 367 6.05 20.02 2.21
N ARG A 368 6.82 20.96 1.65
CA ARG A 368 8.06 20.69 0.90
C ARG A 368 9.29 21.03 1.74
N LYS A 369 10.48 20.64 1.30
CA LYS A 369 11.75 21.20 1.78
C LYS A 369 12.27 22.23 0.77
N SER A 370 13.06 23.19 1.23
CA SER A 370 13.76 24.17 0.37
C SER A 370 14.83 23.55 -0.54
N THR A 371 15.12 22.26 -0.39
CA THR A 371 15.97 21.43 -1.28
C THR A 371 15.23 20.95 -2.53
N ASP A 372 13.90 20.90 -2.49
CA ASP A 372 13.08 20.15 -3.45
C ASP A 372 12.70 21.04 -4.65
N ILE A 373 12.48 20.42 -5.82
CA ILE A 373 11.68 21.07 -6.86
C ILE A 373 10.24 21.06 -6.40
N ILE A 374 9.64 22.24 -6.25
CA ILE A 374 8.23 22.30 -5.91
C ILE A 374 7.41 22.19 -7.19
N TYR A 375 6.89 20.98 -7.41
CA TYR A 375 5.73 20.77 -8.27
C TYR A 375 4.46 20.74 -7.43
N MET A 376 3.45 21.44 -7.93
CA MET A 376 2.08 21.42 -7.41
C MET A 376 1.20 20.70 -8.44
N LYS A 377 0.70 19.51 -8.09
CA LYS A 377 -0.31 18.83 -8.93
C LYS A 377 -1.64 19.54 -8.70
N VAL A 378 -2.25 20.01 -9.77
CA VAL A 378 -3.56 20.68 -9.79
C VAL A 378 -4.57 19.72 -10.41
N ASN A 379 -5.73 19.54 -9.79
CA ASN A 379 -6.88 18.87 -10.40
C ASN A 379 -8.12 19.74 -10.23
N VAL A 380 -8.84 19.98 -11.32
CA VAL A 380 -10.14 20.66 -11.34
C VAL A 380 -11.21 19.62 -11.66
N THR A 381 -12.25 19.56 -10.83
CA THR A 381 -13.41 18.67 -11.03
C THR A 381 -14.69 19.48 -11.15
N ASP A 382 -15.74 18.86 -11.69
CA ASP A 382 -17.12 19.33 -11.52
C ASP A 382 -17.64 19.11 -10.09
N SER A 383 -18.91 19.46 -9.86
CA SER A 383 -19.58 19.41 -8.57
C SER A 383 -19.81 18.00 -8.03
N VAL A 384 -19.75 16.98 -8.90
CA VAL A 384 -19.86 15.55 -8.56
C VAL A 384 -18.50 14.83 -8.55
N GLY A 385 -17.41 15.58 -8.73
CA GLY A 385 -16.03 15.09 -8.56
C GLY A 385 -15.38 14.51 -9.82
N ASN A 386 -16.02 14.60 -11.00
CA ASN A 386 -15.40 14.17 -12.25
C ASN A 386 -14.39 15.21 -12.75
N SER A 387 -13.26 14.78 -13.30
CA SER A 387 -12.31 15.68 -13.98
C SER A 387 -12.99 16.46 -15.11
N VAL A 388 -12.80 17.79 -15.13
CA VAL A 388 -13.32 18.65 -16.20
C VAL A 388 -12.69 18.32 -17.56
N GLY A 389 -13.49 18.41 -18.63
CA GLY A 389 -13.05 18.05 -19.98
C GLY A 389 -12.08 19.05 -20.63
N ASP A 390 -12.06 20.31 -20.18
CA ASP A 390 -11.32 21.41 -20.81
C ASP A 390 -10.89 22.52 -19.83
N GLY A 391 -10.30 23.58 -20.39
CA GLY A 391 -9.91 24.80 -19.69
C GLY A 391 -8.42 24.95 -19.43
N SER A 392 -8.04 26.09 -18.87
CA SER A 392 -6.66 26.45 -18.55
C SER A 392 -6.54 27.08 -17.16
N ILE A 393 -5.31 27.16 -16.64
CA ILE A 393 -5.01 27.76 -15.35
C ILE A 393 -3.95 28.86 -15.46
N ASN A 394 -4.20 29.97 -14.75
CA ASN A 394 -3.22 31.00 -14.44
C ASN A 394 -2.73 30.81 -12.99
N VAL A 395 -1.43 30.90 -12.75
CA VAL A 395 -0.83 30.61 -11.43
C VAL A 395 0.00 31.80 -10.93
N TYR A 396 -0.21 32.14 -9.65
CA TYR A 396 0.43 33.26 -8.97
C TYR A 396 1.08 32.77 -7.68
N ILE A 397 2.28 33.28 -7.37
CA ILE A 397 2.98 33.08 -6.10
C ILE A 397 3.03 34.42 -5.37
N ASN A 398 2.47 34.49 -4.17
CA ASN A 398 2.36 35.71 -3.37
C ASN A 398 1.83 36.90 -4.21
N ASN A 399 0.71 36.68 -4.91
CA ASN A 399 0.06 37.59 -5.87
C ASN A 399 0.86 38.01 -7.13
N THR A 400 2.10 37.54 -7.31
CA THR A 400 2.87 37.76 -8.56
C THR A 400 2.58 36.65 -9.55
N LYS A 401 2.22 36.97 -10.82
CA LYS A 401 1.95 35.95 -11.84
C LYS A 401 3.23 35.18 -12.17
N HIS A 402 3.19 33.87 -12.00
CA HIS A 402 4.30 32.95 -12.24
C HIS A 402 4.20 32.26 -13.60
N GLY A 403 2.98 31.95 -14.06
CA GLY A 403 2.78 31.34 -15.37
C GLY A 403 1.32 31.02 -15.72
N SER A 404 1.15 30.31 -16.83
CA SER A 404 -0.12 29.84 -17.37
C SER A 404 0.06 28.43 -17.98
N SER A 405 -0.95 27.56 -17.92
CA SER A 405 -0.90 26.23 -18.53
C SER A 405 -2.29 25.64 -18.80
N THR A 406 -2.44 24.84 -19.86
CA THR A 406 -3.70 24.16 -20.20
C THR A 406 -3.90 22.90 -19.35
N LEU A 407 -5.16 22.54 -19.04
CA LEU A 407 -5.45 21.27 -18.37
C LEU A 407 -5.50 20.09 -19.36
N ASN A 408 -5.25 18.88 -18.86
CA ASN A 408 -5.46 17.62 -19.56
C ASN A 408 -6.32 16.72 -18.65
N ASN A 409 -7.58 16.45 -19.05
CA ASN A 409 -8.59 15.78 -18.21
C ASN A 409 -8.60 16.35 -16.77
N GLY A 410 -8.84 17.65 -16.65
CA GLY A 410 -8.87 18.40 -15.40
C GLY A 410 -7.54 18.54 -14.67
N MET A 411 -6.44 17.91 -15.13
CA MET A 411 -5.17 17.86 -14.40
C MET A 411 -4.05 18.69 -15.05
N ASN A 412 -3.17 19.22 -14.21
CA ASN A 412 -1.88 19.80 -14.60
C ASN A 412 -0.83 19.58 -13.48
N LYS A 413 0.47 19.65 -13.80
CA LYS A 413 1.57 19.58 -12.82
C LYS A 413 2.41 20.86 -12.94
N VAL A 414 2.04 21.87 -12.18
CA VAL A 414 2.65 23.21 -12.22
C VAL A 414 4.04 23.17 -11.57
N HIS A 415 5.02 23.79 -12.22
CA HIS A 415 6.35 23.99 -11.67
C HIS A 415 6.45 25.35 -10.96
N LEU A 416 6.75 25.36 -9.67
CA LEU A 416 6.93 26.57 -8.86
C LEU A 416 8.40 26.93 -8.62
N GLY A 417 9.35 26.14 -9.14
CA GLY A 417 10.78 26.29 -8.89
C GLY A 417 11.19 25.78 -7.51
N ARG A 418 12.30 26.33 -6.99
CA ARG A 418 12.64 26.27 -5.58
C ARG A 418 12.11 27.50 -4.88
N LEU A 419 11.66 27.31 -3.65
CA LEU A 419 11.25 28.36 -2.73
C LEU A 419 12.08 28.23 -1.46
N ASP A 420 12.37 29.36 -0.81
CA ASP A 420 13.07 29.39 0.48
C ASP A 420 12.21 28.81 1.61
N ALA A 421 12.80 28.61 2.79
CA ALA A 421 12.04 28.15 3.95
C ALA A 421 11.04 29.24 4.39
N GLY A 422 9.74 28.97 4.27
CA GLY A 422 8.68 29.94 4.45
C GLY A 422 7.29 29.39 4.15
N SER A 423 6.29 30.27 4.14
CA SER A 423 4.91 29.96 3.74
C SER A 423 4.52 30.85 2.55
N TYR A 424 3.94 30.24 1.52
CA TYR A 424 3.63 30.87 0.25
C TYR A 424 2.14 30.74 -0.06
N GLU A 425 1.54 31.84 -0.53
CA GLU A 425 0.18 31.81 -1.06
C GLU A 425 0.24 31.57 -2.57
N ILE A 426 -0.26 30.42 -2.99
CA ILE A 426 -0.35 30.01 -4.39
C ILE A 426 -1.80 30.19 -4.84
N ARG A 427 -2.08 31.18 -5.68
CA ARG A 427 -3.40 31.34 -6.31
C ARG A 427 -3.44 30.64 -7.65
N ILE A 428 -4.52 29.90 -7.88
CA ILE A 428 -4.85 29.27 -9.16
C ILE A 428 -6.18 29.85 -9.63
N ASP A 429 -6.18 30.47 -10.80
CA ASP A 429 -7.38 30.95 -11.50
C ASP A 429 -7.65 30.02 -12.69
N TYR A 430 -8.85 29.45 -12.76
CA TYR A 430 -9.29 28.52 -13.82
C TYR A 430 -10.30 29.19 -14.76
N GLU A 431 -10.10 28.98 -16.06
CA GLU A 431 -10.86 29.58 -17.17
C GLU A 431 -11.27 28.49 -18.19
N SER A 432 -12.53 28.49 -18.63
CA SER A 432 -13.14 27.49 -19.53
C SER A 432 -14.34 28.10 -20.31
N GLU A 433 -14.71 27.47 -21.43
CA GLU A 433 -15.96 27.75 -22.18
C GLU A 433 -17.14 26.84 -21.77
N ALA A 434 -16.90 25.76 -21.03
CA ALA A 434 -17.89 24.74 -20.67
C ALA A 434 -18.18 24.66 -19.16
N TYR A 435 -17.41 25.37 -18.34
CA TYR A 435 -17.54 25.42 -16.88
C TYR A 435 -17.38 26.85 -16.38
N GLN A 436 -17.97 27.16 -15.22
CA GLN A 436 -17.84 28.49 -14.61
C GLN A 436 -16.38 28.78 -14.20
N PRO A 437 -15.84 29.98 -14.45
CA PRO A 437 -14.49 30.35 -14.03
C PRO A 437 -14.39 30.38 -12.49
N LYS A 438 -13.23 30.00 -11.95
CA LYS A 438 -13.06 29.83 -10.50
C LYS A 438 -11.63 30.17 -10.06
N SER A 439 -11.49 30.92 -8.98
CA SER A 439 -10.21 31.20 -8.32
C SER A 439 -10.11 30.47 -6.98
N LYS A 440 -8.91 29.99 -6.62
CA LYS A 440 -8.65 29.41 -5.29
C LYS A 440 -7.20 29.63 -4.84
N ASN A 441 -7.04 30.00 -3.57
CA ASN A 441 -5.74 30.15 -2.92
C ASN A 441 -5.39 28.87 -2.14
N PHE A 442 -4.12 28.49 -2.19
CA PHE A 442 -3.53 27.37 -1.46
C PHE A 442 -2.32 27.88 -0.66
N LYS A 443 -2.24 27.51 0.62
CA LYS A 443 -1.03 27.76 1.42
C LYS A 443 -0.06 26.61 1.26
N LEU A 444 1.10 26.89 0.70
CA LEU A 444 2.22 25.96 0.53
C LEU A 444 3.28 26.27 1.58
N ASN A 445 3.60 25.30 2.44
CA ASN A 445 4.66 25.44 3.43
C ASN A 445 5.94 24.76 2.95
N VAL A 446 7.07 25.44 3.16
CA VAL A 446 8.40 25.00 2.76
C VAL A 446 9.31 25.03 3.97
N MET A 447 9.73 23.87 4.44
CA MET A 447 10.67 23.73 5.56
C MET A 447 12.12 23.83 5.08
N LYS A 448 13.04 24.20 5.97
CA LYS A 448 14.47 24.15 5.68
C LYS A 448 14.90 22.70 5.46
N GLY A 449 15.51 22.39 4.32
CA GLY A 449 16.07 21.06 4.08
C GLY A 449 17.33 20.80 4.91
N ASN A 450 17.37 19.67 5.61
CA ASN A 450 18.54 19.21 6.36
C ASN A 450 19.52 18.47 5.43
N SER A 451 20.37 19.22 4.73
CA SER A 451 21.53 18.67 4.01
C SER A 451 22.84 19.12 4.65
N SER A 452 23.75 18.16 4.82
CA SER A 452 25.12 18.43 5.27
C SER A 452 26.02 18.97 4.15
N VAL A 453 25.49 19.12 2.93
CA VAL A 453 26.16 19.62 1.73
C VAL A 453 25.38 20.80 1.14
N LYS A 454 26.10 21.70 0.47
CA LYS A 454 25.60 22.82 -0.33
C LYS A 454 26.00 22.59 -1.79
N LEU A 455 25.06 22.73 -2.71
CA LEU A 455 25.33 22.67 -4.15
C LEU A 455 25.38 24.08 -4.76
N MET A 456 26.44 24.37 -5.51
CA MET A 456 26.59 25.59 -6.31
C MET A 456 26.67 25.24 -7.79
N LEU A 457 25.67 25.67 -8.56
CA LEU A 457 25.71 25.70 -10.02
C LEU A 457 26.43 26.97 -10.48
N ASP A 458 27.56 26.82 -11.17
CA ASP A 458 28.37 27.92 -11.70
C ASP A 458 28.27 27.96 -13.23
N LEU A 459 27.51 28.94 -13.72
CA LEU A 459 27.26 29.14 -15.15
C LEU A 459 27.46 30.62 -15.52
N PRO A 460 27.88 30.90 -16.76
CA PRO A 460 27.79 32.25 -17.31
C PRO A 460 26.32 32.68 -17.42
N SER A 461 26.07 33.99 -17.29
CA SER A 461 24.71 34.52 -17.41
C SER A 461 24.20 34.56 -18.86
N ALA A 462 25.10 34.49 -19.86
CA ALA A 462 24.74 34.33 -21.26
C ALA A 462 25.69 33.39 -22.01
N CYS A 463 25.19 32.73 -23.05
CA CYS A 463 25.99 31.90 -23.97
C CYS A 463 25.47 31.96 -25.42
N ALA A 464 26.27 31.49 -26.36
CA ALA A 464 25.89 31.44 -27.78
C ALA A 464 24.93 30.28 -28.05
N ASN A 465 23.90 30.51 -28.87
CA ASN A 465 23.00 29.45 -29.30
C ASN A 465 23.73 28.34 -30.09
N GLY A 466 23.39 27.08 -29.84
CA GLY A 466 24.11 25.93 -30.42
C GLY A 466 25.52 25.67 -29.84
N THR A 467 25.99 26.43 -28.84
CA THR A 467 27.31 26.18 -28.24
C THR A 467 27.31 24.93 -27.36
N LYS A 468 28.46 24.24 -27.30
CA LYS A 468 28.76 23.44 -26.12
C LYS A 468 29.00 24.38 -24.93
N LEU A 469 28.32 24.10 -23.83
CA LEU A 469 28.46 24.74 -22.54
C LEU A 469 28.69 23.66 -21.50
N GLU A 470 29.73 23.83 -20.70
CA GLU A 470 29.95 22.95 -19.55
C GLU A 470 29.02 23.38 -18.41
N LEU A 471 28.09 22.50 -18.04
CA LEU A 471 27.30 22.63 -16.83
C LEU A 471 28.17 22.21 -15.65
N ARG A 472 28.31 23.07 -14.64
CA ARG A 472 29.25 22.90 -13.53
C ARG A 472 28.53 22.97 -12.19
N ALA A 473 28.41 21.84 -11.52
CA ALA A 473 27.91 21.78 -10.15
C ALA A 473 29.05 21.44 -9.19
N TYR A 474 29.18 22.24 -8.14
CA TYR A 474 30.18 22.09 -7.07
C TYR A 474 29.47 21.77 -5.76
N ALA A 475 29.83 20.66 -5.12
CA ALA A 475 29.24 20.20 -3.87
C ALA A 475 30.23 20.40 -2.71
N THR A 476 29.90 21.23 -1.73
CA THR A 476 30.76 21.50 -0.55
C THR A 476 30.01 21.21 0.75
N PHE A 477 30.71 20.82 1.82
CA PHE A 477 30.02 20.57 3.10
C PHE A 477 29.48 21.88 3.70
N THR A 478 28.20 21.86 4.09
CA THR A 478 27.52 22.95 4.82
C THR A 478 28.17 23.17 6.18
N ASN A 479 28.66 22.09 6.83
CA ASN A 479 29.63 22.22 7.90
C ASN A 479 31.04 22.30 7.29
N THR A 480 31.52 23.53 7.16
CA THR A 480 32.85 23.86 6.62
C THR A 480 34.00 23.42 7.52
N SER A 481 33.77 22.73 8.65
CA SER A 481 34.82 22.10 9.46
C SER A 481 35.39 20.80 8.87
N LEU A 482 34.74 20.18 7.88
CA LEU A 482 35.20 18.93 7.25
C LEU A 482 36.24 19.19 6.14
N GLU A 483 37.38 18.51 6.19
CA GLU A 483 38.56 18.75 5.31
C GLU A 483 38.70 17.63 4.28
N ARG A 484 37.65 17.46 3.47
CA ARG A 484 37.56 16.45 2.41
C ARG A 484 36.58 16.91 1.32
N SER A 485 36.68 16.31 0.14
CA SER A 485 35.75 16.55 -0.97
C SER A 485 34.40 15.83 -0.73
N VAL A 486 33.36 16.25 -1.44
CA VAL A 486 32.05 15.59 -1.46
C VAL A 486 32.04 14.58 -2.62
N ASP A 487 32.57 13.38 -2.36
CA ASP A 487 32.76 12.32 -3.37
C ASP A 487 31.77 11.16 -3.18
N ASP A 488 30.57 11.49 -2.72
CA ASP A 488 29.46 10.57 -2.51
C ASP A 488 28.20 11.17 -3.11
N GLY A 489 27.54 10.42 -3.98
CA GLY A 489 26.33 10.84 -4.69
C GLY A 489 26.58 11.28 -6.13
N TYR A 490 25.53 11.82 -6.74
CA TYR A 490 25.51 12.28 -8.13
C TYR A 490 24.74 13.59 -8.26
N VAL A 491 24.90 14.26 -9.40
CA VAL A 491 24.13 15.45 -9.80
C VAL A 491 23.32 15.16 -11.06
N ASP A 492 21.99 15.27 -10.95
CA ASP A 492 21.11 15.30 -12.13
C ASP A 492 20.96 16.73 -12.64
N PHE A 493 21.29 16.95 -13.92
CA PHE A 493 21.06 18.22 -14.61
C PHE A 493 19.74 18.23 -15.38
N TYR A 494 19.01 19.33 -15.28
CA TYR A 494 17.77 19.61 -16.03
C TYR A 494 17.87 20.97 -16.75
N ILE A 495 17.17 21.09 -17.88
CA ILE A 495 16.96 22.37 -18.59
C ILE A 495 15.47 22.55 -18.87
N ASN A 496 14.87 23.65 -18.38
CA ASN A 496 13.42 23.91 -18.46
C ASN A 496 12.59 22.66 -18.09
N ASN A 497 12.91 22.03 -16.96
CA ASN A 497 12.32 20.78 -16.43
C ASN A 497 12.54 19.51 -17.26
N LYS A 498 13.24 19.56 -18.40
CA LYS A 498 13.66 18.36 -19.12
C LYS A 498 14.95 17.83 -18.52
N PHE A 499 14.94 16.58 -18.02
CA PHE A 499 16.13 15.87 -17.60
C PHE A 499 17.14 15.78 -18.77
N ILE A 500 18.40 16.06 -18.47
CA ILE A 500 19.52 16.02 -19.43
C ILE A 500 20.48 14.89 -19.10
N LYS A 501 21.05 14.85 -17.90
CA LYS A 501 22.11 13.88 -17.56
C LYS A 501 22.34 13.78 -16.04
N THR A 502 22.39 12.55 -15.54
CA THR A 502 23.03 12.17 -14.27
C THR A 502 24.54 12.16 -14.41
N VAL A 503 25.25 12.83 -13.50
CA VAL A 503 26.71 12.95 -13.47
C VAL A 503 27.19 12.63 -12.06
N ASP A 504 27.95 11.54 -11.90
CA ASP A 504 28.51 11.16 -10.61
C ASP A 504 29.48 12.24 -10.09
N LEU A 505 29.54 12.42 -8.77
CA LEU A 505 30.47 13.38 -8.16
C LEU A 505 31.88 12.82 -8.12
N SER A 506 32.83 13.61 -8.64
CA SER A 506 34.26 13.32 -8.61
C SER A 506 34.99 14.55 -8.09
N TYR A 507 35.68 14.42 -6.95
CA TYR A 507 36.40 15.50 -6.30
C TYR A 507 35.56 16.76 -6.06
N ALA A 508 34.41 16.59 -5.40
CA ALA A 508 33.40 17.64 -5.16
C ALA A 508 32.80 18.29 -6.43
N LYS A 509 33.00 17.73 -7.63
CA LYS A 509 32.62 18.32 -8.92
C LYS A 509 31.76 17.36 -9.75
N ALA A 510 30.71 17.90 -10.36
CA ALA A 510 29.95 17.26 -11.43
C ALA A 510 29.93 18.19 -12.65
N LEU A 511 30.57 17.76 -13.74
CA LEU A 511 30.83 18.58 -14.93
C LEU A 511 30.24 17.88 -16.17
N TYR A 512 29.46 18.59 -16.99
CA TYR A 512 28.87 17.99 -18.20
C TYR A 512 28.76 18.98 -19.36
N ASN A 513 29.37 18.65 -20.50
CA ASN A 513 29.34 19.46 -21.71
C ASN A 513 28.05 19.25 -22.51
N TYR A 514 27.03 20.05 -22.19
CA TYR A 514 25.73 20.09 -22.87
C TYR A 514 25.77 20.99 -24.11
N THR A 515 24.97 20.70 -25.14
CA THR A 515 24.84 21.58 -26.31
C THR A 515 23.57 22.41 -26.17
N MET A 516 23.73 23.72 -25.99
CA MET A 516 22.62 24.65 -25.75
C MET A 516 21.73 24.77 -26.99
N PRO A 517 20.39 24.87 -26.86
CA PRO A 517 19.49 24.92 -28.01
C PRO A 517 19.75 26.10 -28.96
N HIS A 518 19.26 25.99 -30.20
CA HIS A 518 19.34 27.08 -31.19
C HIS A 518 18.33 28.21 -30.94
N THR A 519 17.21 27.91 -30.26
CA THR A 519 16.14 28.88 -29.95
C THR A 519 16.62 29.90 -28.91
N LEU A 520 16.59 31.19 -29.30
CA LEU A 520 16.99 32.31 -28.44
C LEU A 520 15.93 32.51 -27.34
N SER A 521 16.32 32.27 -26.08
CA SER A 521 15.46 32.38 -24.91
C SER A 521 16.30 32.44 -23.63
N LYS A 522 15.68 32.87 -22.53
CA LYS A 522 16.12 32.47 -21.19
C LYS A 522 15.86 30.97 -21.01
N TYR A 523 16.81 30.27 -20.39
CA TYR A 523 16.65 28.89 -19.94
C TYR A 523 16.93 28.82 -18.44
N VAL A 524 16.12 28.04 -17.73
CA VAL A 524 16.41 27.63 -16.36
C VAL A 524 17.25 26.36 -16.45
N ILE A 525 18.44 26.39 -15.85
CA ILE A 525 19.27 25.22 -15.61
C ILE A 525 19.18 24.89 -14.13
N ASP A 526 18.91 23.63 -13.85
CA ASP A 526 18.87 23.11 -12.50
C ASP A 526 19.84 21.94 -12.34
N ALA A 527 20.38 21.80 -11.14
CA ALA A 527 21.25 20.72 -10.72
C ALA A 527 20.73 20.13 -9.39
N TYR A 528 20.54 18.82 -9.31
CA TYR A 528 20.06 18.12 -8.12
C TYR A 528 21.08 17.12 -7.63
N TYR A 529 21.69 17.44 -6.49
CA TYR A 529 22.61 16.59 -5.79
C TYR A 529 21.84 15.57 -4.93
N HIS A 530 22.08 14.29 -5.19
CA HIS A 530 21.48 13.19 -4.46
C HIS A 530 22.55 12.37 -3.72
N SER A 531 22.35 12.17 -2.42
CA SER A 531 23.24 11.33 -1.59
C SER A 531 22.50 10.74 -0.39
N THR A 532 22.55 9.42 -0.28
CA THR A 532 22.05 8.65 0.87
C THR A 532 22.83 8.92 2.17
N LYS A 533 24.02 9.51 2.07
CA LYS A 533 24.97 9.71 3.18
C LYS A 533 24.97 11.14 3.70
N TYR A 534 24.82 12.13 2.82
CA TYR A 534 24.97 13.55 3.15
C TYR A 534 23.67 14.37 3.03
N GLY A 535 22.64 13.80 2.40
CA GLY A 535 21.32 14.39 2.24
C GLY A 535 21.23 15.32 1.03
N ASP A 536 20.18 15.16 0.24
CA ASP A 536 19.99 15.84 -1.04
C ASP A 536 20.01 17.37 -0.94
N ASN A 537 20.56 18.02 -1.96
CA ASN A 537 20.46 19.47 -2.16
C ASN A 537 20.38 19.78 -3.65
N SER A 538 20.25 21.04 -4.01
CA SER A 538 20.11 21.45 -5.41
C SER A 538 20.64 22.85 -5.63
N SER A 539 20.67 23.30 -6.88
CA SER A 539 21.10 24.64 -7.26
C SER A 539 20.48 25.02 -8.61
N THR A 540 19.98 26.24 -8.72
CA THR A 540 19.22 26.74 -9.87
C THR A 540 19.88 28.01 -10.40
N ALA A 541 20.03 28.12 -11.71
CA ALA A 541 20.57 29.30 -12.39
C ALA A 541 19.85 29.56 -13.71
N THR A 542 19.73 30.82 -14.12
CA THR A 542 19.17 31.16 -15.44
C THR A 542 20.27 31.61 -16.39
N ILE A 543 20.21 31.14 -17.63
CA ILE A 543 21.14 31.53 -18.70
C ILE A 543 20.38 32.07 -19.91
N ASP A 544 20.84 33.20 -20.43
CA ASP A 544 20.31 33.83 -21.64
C ASP A 544 21.04 33.29 -22.88
N VAL A 545 20.38 32.42 -23.64
CA VAL A 545 20.89 31.89 -24.91
C VAL A 545 20.68 32.93 -26.00
N THR A 546 21.78 33.44 -26.53
CA THR A 546 21.82 34.66 -27.33
C THR A 546 22.73 34.55 -28.54
N THR A 547 22.78 35.58 -29.38
CA THR A 547 23.67 35.66 -30.54
C THR A 547 25.09 36.07 -30.11
N LYS A 548 26.12 35.55 -30.78
CA LYS A 548 27.54 35.76 -30.40
C LYS A 548 27.95 37.23 -30.20
N ASN A 549 27.36 38.15 -30.96
CA ASN A 549 27.59 39.59 -30.87
C ASN A 549 27.03 40.27 -29.60
N LYS A 550 26.24 39.56 -28.77
CA LYS A 550 25.74 40.03 -27.47
C LYS A 550 26.54 39.48 -26.29
N LEU A 551 27.59 38.71 -26.54
CA LEU A 551 28.49 38.18 -25.51
C LEU A 551 29.63 39.14 -25.21
N ASN A 552 30.06 39.19 -23.95
CA ASN A 552 31.16 39.99 -23.45
C ASN A 552 31.79 39.33 -22.22
N LYS A 553 32.98 39.80 -21.81
CA LYS A 553 33.75 39.24 -20.69
C LYS A 553 32.95 39.14 -19.37
N THR A 554 31.94 39.98 -19.16
CA THR A 554 31.11 39.99 -17.95
C THR A 554 29.99 38.95 -17.99
N ASN A 555 29.29 38.79 -19.13
CA ASN A 555 28.18 37.82 -19.22
C ASN A 555 28.63 36.40 -19.58
N THR A 556 29.84 36.21 -20.10
CA THR A 556 30.51 34.90 -20.21
C THR A 556 31.36 34.54 -18.98
N ALA A 557 31.29 35.33 -17.90
CA ALA A 557 32.08 35.07 -16.69
C ALA A 557 31.53 33.90 -15.87
N ILE A 558 32.45 33.17 -15.25
CA ILE A 558 32.21 32.05 -14.31
C ILE A 558 32.91 32.38 -12.98
N LYS A 559 32.45 31.81 -11.87
CA LYS A 559 33.00 32.08 -10.53
C LYS A 559 34.25 31.22 -10.26
N GLY A 560 34.24 29.98 -10.72
CA GLY A 560 35.31 29.00 -10.54
C GLY A 560 36.30 28.92 -11.70
N ASN A 561 37.08 27.83 -11.73
CA ASN A 561 38.18 27.62 -12.69
C ASN A 561 39.20 28.77 -12.72
N LYS A 562 39.58 29.25 -11.53
CA LYS A 562 40.66 30.23 -11.30
C LYS A 562 41.98 29.51 -11.05
N ASN A 563 43.07 30.15 -11.47
CA ASN A 563 44.43 29.69 -11.22
C ASN A 563 44.96 30.29 -9.90
N PRO A 564 45.13 29.52 -8.81
CA PRO A 564 45.57 30.07 -7.52
C PRO A 564 47.04 30.52 -7.50
N PHE A 565 47.83 30.26 -8.56
CA PHE A 565 49.20 30.77 -8.71
C PHE A 565 49.25 32.23 -9.18
N ASN A 566 48.15 32.81 -9.66
CA ASN A 566 48.14 34.21 -10.14
C ASN A 566 46.83 34.99 -9.88
N THR A 567 45.87 34.38 -9.18
CA THR A 567 44.55 34.93 -8.90
C THR A 567 44.26 34.84 -7.41
N SER A 568 43.83 35.92 -6.77
CA SER A 568 43.34 35.88 -5.39
C SER A 568 41.97 35.20 -5.34
N ILE A 569 41.81 34.26 -4.40
CA ILE A 569 40.60 33.49 -4.16
C ILE A 569 40.25 33.65 -2.69
N ALA A 570 39.08 34.20 -2.40
CA ALA A 570 38.64 34.43 -1.03
C ALA A 570 38.53 33.12 -0.24
N LEU A 571 38.98 33.14 1.01
CA LEU A 571 38.86 32.01 1.92
C LEU A 571 37.40 31.83 2.38
N VAL A 572 36.95 30.58 2.46
CA VAL A 572 35.67 30.21 3.08
C VAL A 572 35.97 29.73 4.50
N ASP A 573 35.47 30.44 5.51
CA ASP A 573 35.69 30.17 6.94
C ASP A 573 37.17 29.94 7.32
N GLY A 574 38.07 30.71 6.68
CA GLY A 574 39.51 30.62 6.88
C GLY A 574 40.20 29.46 6.14
N ARG A 575 39.52 28.84 5.15
CA ARG A 575 40.00 27.70 4.35
C ARG A 575 40.02 28.01 2.85
N PRO A 576 40.83 27.31 2.04
CA PRO A 576 40.89 27.51 0.59
C PRO A 576 39.57 27.15 -0.08
N ASP A 577 39.03 28.02 -0.95
CA ASP A 577 37.88 27.64 -1.78
C ASP A 577 38.33 26.81 -3.00
N VAL A 578 38.60 25.54 -2.73
CA VAL A 578 38.99 24.52 -3.71
C VAL A 578 37.96 24.34 -4.82
N SER A 579 36.69 24.68 -4.57
CA SER A 579 35.63 24.59 -5.61
C SER A 579 35.89 25.57 -6.76
N LEU A 580 36.49 26.73 -6.45
CA LEU A 580 36.78 27.76 -7.43
C LEU A 580 38.11 27.55 -8.18
N MET A 581 38.90 26.54 -7.84
CA MET A 581 40.27 26.34 -8.33
C MET A 581 40.37 25.32 -9.48
N THR A 582 41.14 25.65 -10.52
CA THR A 582 41.43 24.79 -11.68
C THR A 582 42.35 23.63 -11.31
N ASN A 583 41.87 22.39 -11.43
CA ASN A 583 42.59 21.15 -11.11
C ASN A 583 43.00 20.98 -9.64
N PHE A 584 42.41 21.70 -8.68
CA PHE A 584 42.59 21.44 -7.25
C PHE A 584 41.42 20.64 -6.69
N VAL A 585 41.71 19.79 -5.70
CA VAL A 585 40.76 18.89 -5.02
C VAL A 585 41.15 18.83 -3.54
N TRP A 586 40.24 18.49 -2.62
CA TRP A 586 40.68 18.12 -1.27
C TRP A 586 41.25 16.70 -1.28
N ALA A 587 42.36 16.50 -0.59
CA ALA A 587 42.89 15.19 -0.25
C ALA A 587 41.96 14.47 0.74
N ASP A 588 41.83 13.14 0.65
CA ASP A 588 41.43 12.35 1.81
C ASP A 588 42.58 12.32 2.82
N GLU A 589 42.33 12.79 4.03
CA GLU A 589 43.27 12.81 5.14
C GLU A 589 43.53 11.43 5.77
N ASN A 590 42.94 10.36 5.24
CA ASN A 590 43.13 8.97 5.69
C ASN A 590 43.77 8.05 4.63
N ALA A 591 43.90 8.53 3.40
CA ALA A 591 44.45 7.75 2.29
C ALA A 591 45.95 7.44 2.46
N THR A 592 46.47 6.65 1.52
CA THR A 592 47.91 6.43 1.32
C THR A 592 48.32 7.08 0.01
N TYR A 593 49.30 7.98 0.05
CA TYR A 593 49.78 8.71 -1.12
C TYR A 593 51.18 8.29 -1.48
N THR A 594 51.44 8.11 -2.78
CA THR A 594 52.78 7.97 -3.35
C THR A 594 53.09 9.23 -4.17
N LEU A 595 54.24 9.85 -3.88
CA LEU A 595 54.73 11.04 -4.56
C LEU A 595 56.10 10.74 -5.18
N SER A 596 56.30 11.12 -6.43
CA SER A 596 57.61 11.07 -7.06
C SER A 596 58.51 12.23 -6.62
N LYS A 597 59.81 12.08 -6.87
CA LYS A 597 60.87 13.04 -6.55
C LYS A 597 60.55 14.48 -6.90
N SER A 598 60.14 14.75 -8.14
CA SER A 598 59.76 16.09 -8.58
C SER A 598 58.52 16.63 -7.86
N GLN A 599 57.55 15.77 -7.58
CA GLN A 599 56.28 16.15 -6.95
C GLN A 599 56.42 16.55 -5.49
N TYR A 600 57.22 15.82 -4.70
CA TYR A 600 57.49 16.24 -3.32
C TYR A 600 58.52 17.37 -3.25
N GLN A 601 59.49 17.46 -4.18
CA GLN A 601 60.44 18.58 -4.24
C GLN A 601 59.74 19.90 -4.61
N GLU A 602 58.72 19.88 -5.46
CA GLU A 602 57.87 21.04 -5.73
C GLU A 602 57.21 21.60 -4.46
N VAL A 603 56.78 20.70 -3.55
CA VAL A 603 56.21 21.11 -2.27
C VAL A 603 57.28 21.68 -1.35
N THR A 604 58.42 21.01 -1.17
CA THR A 604 59.46 21.46 -0.23
C THR A 604 60.09 22.79 -0.65
N VAL A 605 60.34 22.99 -1.94
CA VAL A 605 60.85 24.27 -2.49
C VAL A 605 59.81 25.38 -2.36
N ARG A 606 58.53 25.10 -2.62
CA ARG A 606 57.46 26.09 -2.40
C ARG A 606 57.35 26.46 -0.92
N ASP A 607 57.47 25.50 -0.01
CA ASP A 607 57.36 25.77 1.43
C ASP A 607 58.59 26.51 1.99
N SER A 608 59.80 26.27 1.47
CA SER A 608 60.97 27.08 1.81
C SER A 608 60.86 28.50 1.24
N TYR A 609 60.39 28.69 0.01
CA TYR A 609 60.11 30.03 -0.54
C TYR A 609 59.01 30.75 0.26
N THR A 610 57.98 30.01 0.69
CA THR A 610 56.90 30.55 1.52
C THR A 610 57.43 31.01 2.89
N LEU A 611 58.31 30.23 3.52
CA LEU A 611 59.03 30.65 4.73
C LEU A 611 59.90 31.89 4.46
N PHE A 612 60.69 31.91 3.39
CA PHE A 612 61.59 33.03 3.06
C PHE A 612 60.83 34.36 2.87
N LEU A 613 59.70 34.35 2.16
CA LEU A 613 58.92 35.55 1.86
C LEU A 613 57.95 35.94 2.99
N ASN A 614 57.27 34.98 3.62
CA ASN A 614 56.16 35.23 4.55
C ASN A 614 56.46 34.87 6.01
N ASN A 615 57.67 34.40 6.32
CA ASN A 615 58.16 33.90 7.60
C ASN A 615 57.44 32.64 8.15
N TYR A 616 56.23 32.32 7.69
CA TYR A 616 55.43 31.16 8.11
C TYR A 616 54.95 30.38 6.89
N MET A 617 54.84 29.05 7.01
CA MET A 617 54.14 28.23 6.02
C MET A 617 52.63 28.51 6.06
N SER A 618 51.91 28.19 4.98
CA SER A 618 50.45 28.17 4.93
C SER A 618 49.85 27.02 5.76
N LYS A 619 48.62 27.20 6.29
CA LYS A 619 47.88 26.18 7.06
C LYS A 619 47.50 24.97 6.22
N TYR A 620 47.26 25.20 4.92
CA TYR A 620 47.07 24.14 3.94
C TYR A 620 48.27 24.06 3.00
N VAL A 621 48.50 22.89 2.46
CA VAL A 621 49.49 22.60 1.44
C VAL A 621 48.78 21.93 0.26
N PHE A 622 49.44 21.85 -0.89
CA PHE A 622 48.89 21.09 -2.03
C PHE A 622 49.98 20.36 -2.80
N PHE A 623 49.69 19.15 -3.29
CA PHE A 623 50.66 18.26 -3.93
C PHE A 623 50.03 17.45 -5.07
N LYS A 624 50.86 16.94 -5.97
CA LYS A 624 50.48 15.95 -7.00
C LYS A 624 50.92 14.56 -6.56
N THR A 625 50.19 13.54 -6.98
CA THR A 625 50.50 12.12 -6.72
C THR A 625 51.04 11.45 -7.98
N VAL A 626 51.65 10.28 -7.84
CA VAL A 626 52.07 9.47 -9.01
C VAL A 626 50.86 9.08 -9.87
N ASP A 627 49.73 8.78 -9.24
CA ASP A 627 48.50 8.36 -9.89
C ASP A 627 47.73 9.52 -10.54
N GLU A 628 47.79 10.72 -9.97
CA GLU A 628 47.12 11.93 -10.47
C GLU A 628 48.12 13.09 -10.74
N PRO A 629 49.02 12.96 -11.73
CA PRO A 629 50.09 13.94 -11.99
C PRO A 629 49.61 15.30 -12.50
N ASN A 630 48.30 15.47 -12.77
CA ASN A 630 47.68 16.71 -13.24
C ASN A 630 46.74 17.36 -12.22
N VAL A 631 46.61 16.79 -11.01
CA VAL A 631 45.66 17.21 -9.97
C VAL A 631 46.38 17.60 -8.69
N TYR A 632 45.98 18.72 -8.09
CA TYR A 632 46.55 19.23 -6.85
C TYR A 632 45.65 18.90 -5.65
N HIS A 633 46.09 17.95 -4.84
CA HIS A 633 45.43 17.54 -3.60
C HIS A 633 45.76 18.50 -2.47
N VAL A 634 44.78 19.25 -2.00
CA VAL A 634 44.86 20.20 -0.88
C VAL A 634 44.68 19.46 0.44
N LEU A 635 45.60 19.66 1.38
CA LEU A 635 45.70 18.91 2.64
C LEU A 635 46.10 19.84 3.79
N ARG A 636 45.64 19.56 5.04
CA ARG A 636 46.15 20.28 6.22
C ARG A 636 47.66 20.09 6.38
N ARG A 637 48.34 21.13 6.89
CA ARG A 637 49.77 21.07 7.22
C ARG A 637 50.10 19.93 8.19
N GLN A 638 49.28 19.68 9.21
CA GLN A 638 49.52 18.59 10.17
C GLN A 638 49.48 17.20 9.53
N LYS A 639 48.66 17.02 8.50
CA LYS A 639 48.55 15.75 7.76
C LYS A 639 49.68 15.61 6.74
N TRP A 640 50.03 16.69 6.06
CA TRP A 640 51.23 16.75 5.22
C TRP A 640 52.51 16.45 5.99
N ASN A 641 52.62 16.91 7.24
CA ASN A 641 53.76 16.61 8.10
C ASN A 641 53.99 15.10 8.30
N VAL A 642 52.99 14.23 8.09
CA VAL A 642 53.17 12.76 8.05
C VAL A 642 53.95 12.33 6.79
N ILE A 643 53.64 12.91 5.62
CA ILE A 643 54.35 12.68 4.36
C ILE A 643 55.78 13.24 4.44
N GLU A 644 55.89 14.47 4.93
CA GLU A 644 57.18 15.16 5.09
C GLU A 644 58.08 14.49 6.15
N ARG A 645 57.51 13.89 7.19
CA ARG A 645 58.26 13.07 8.17
C ARG A 645 58.83 11.80 7.54
N VAL A 646 58.12 11.14 6.63
CA VAL A 646 58.66 10.01 5.83
C VAL A 646 59.83 10.48 4.96
N LEU A 647 59.74 11.68 4.35
CA LEU A 647 60.85 12.26 3.60
C LEU A 647 62.06 12.55 4.51
N ASN A 648 61.85 13.16 5.68
CA ASN A 648 62.89 13.43 6.67
C ASN A 648 63.61 12.15 7.11
N THR A 649 62.90 11.08 7.49
CA THR A 649 63.51 9.80 7.87
C THR A 649 64.39 9.20 6.75
N ARG A 650 64.09 9.47 5.47
CA ARG A 650 64.92 9.02 4.34
C ARG A 650 66.12 9.92 4.06
N LEU A 651 65.94 11.24 4.10
CA LEU A 651 67.00 12.20 3.73
C LEU A 651 68.03 12.41 4.85
N VAL A 652 67.59 12.45 6.10
CA VAL A 652 68.43 12.77 7.26
C VAL A 652 69.43 11.63 7.52
N LEU A 653 68.94 10.40 7.62
CA LEU A 653 69.73 9.16 7.75
C LEU A 653 70.54 8.76 6.50
N SER A 654 70.48 9.54 5.41
CA SER A 654 70.98 9.11 4.09
C SER A 654 72.49 8.91 3.98
N TYR A 655 73.28 9.31 4.98
CA TYR A 655 74.73 9.52 4.87
C TYR A 655 75.13 10.37 3.63
N GLY A 656 74.28 11.34 3.27
CA GLY A 656 74.48 12.17 2.06
C GLY A 656 74.08 11.47 0.75
N GLY A 657 73.31 10.38 0.84
CA GLY A 657 72.74 9.66 -0.29
C GLY A 657 71.69 10.45 -1.08
N VAL A 658 71.24 9.87 -2.19
CA VAL A 658 70.37 10.55 -3.16
C VAL A 658 68.93 10.62 -2.67
N TYR A 659 68.26 11.76 -2.94
CA TYR A 659 66.82 11.95 -2.80
C TYR A 659 66.03 10.76 -3.43
N PRO A 660 65.15 10.08 -2.67
CA PRO A 660 64.47 8.87 -3.14
C PRO A 660 63.53 9.14 -4.32
N GLU A 661 63.52 8.26 -5.32
CA GLU A 661 62.72 8.48 -6.54
C GLU A 661 61.21 8.53 -6.28
N ASN A 662 60.72 7.81 -5.26
CA ASN A 662 59.36 7.92 -4.73
C ASN A 662 59.37 7.86 -3.19
N ILE A 663 58.39 8.52 -2.57
CA ILE A 663 58.01 8.31 -1.17
C ILE A 663 56.53 7.88 -1.08
N THR A 664 56.20 7.03 -0.11
CA THR A 664 54.82 6.59 0.15
C THR A 664 54.48 6.78 1.62
N ALA A 665 53.34 7.41 1.91
CA ALA A 665 52.91 7.73 3.27
C ALA A 665 51.41 7.47 3.47
N ASN A 666 51.07 6.74 4.53
CA ASN A 666 49.71 6.43 4.96
C ASN A 666 49.28 7.39 6.09
N LEU A 667 48.20 8.14 5.88
CA LEU A 667 47.73 9.22 6.77
C LEU A 667 46.69 8.79 7.82
N TRP A 668 46.14 7.58 7.70
CA TRP A 668 45.09 7.09 8.59
C TRP A 668 45.54 7.11 10.06
N GLY A 669 44.73 7.73 10.92
CA GLY A 669 45.01 7.88 12.35
C GLY A 669 46.23 8.73 12.73
N LYS A 670 46.91 9.38 11.77
CA LYS A 670 48.14 10.16 12.02
C LYS A 670 47.98 11.61 11.61
N GLU A 671 48.51 12.51 12.42
CA GLU A 671 48.80 13.91 12.10
C GLU A 671 49.85 14.44 13.09
N TYR A 672 50.70 15.38 12.66
CA TYR A 672 51.85 15.87 13.43
C TYR A 672 52.01 17.39 13.31
N THR A 673 52.35 18.05 14.41
CA THR A 673 52.64 19.50 14.45
C THR A 673 53.97 19.82 13.79
N TYR A 674 54.94 18.91 13.94
CA TYR A 674 56.30 18.94 13.40
C TYR A 674 56.48 17.84 12.36
N SER A 675 57.09 18.13 11.23
CA SER A 675 57.53 17.10 10.28
C SER A 675 58.94 16.60 10.59
N GLU A 676 59.69 17.38 11.35
CA GLU A 676 61.10 17.20 11.66
C GLU A 676 61.33 15.90 12.47
N VAL A 677 62.48 15.26 12.27
CA VAL A 677 62.93 14.07 13.01
C VAL A 677 64.27 14.33 13.68
N ARG A 678 64.43 13.81 14.89
CA ARG A 678 65.68 13.83 15.65
C ARG A 678 66.62 12.76 15.12
N ASP A 679 67.63 13.24 14.42
CA ASP A 679 68.86 12.54 14.08
C ASP A 679 69.71 12.29 15.34
N ILE A 680 70.52 11.24 15.34
CA ILE A 680 71.52 10.96 16.39
C ILE A 680 72.90 11.12 15.76
N GLN A 681 73.78 11.88 16.41
CA GLN A 681 75.12 12.15 15.89
C GLN A 681 75.85 10.86 15.50
N ASN A 682 76.32 10.76 14.25
CA ASN A 682 76.93 9.52 13.76
C ASN A 682 78.32 9.27 14.38
N THR A 683 78.93 10.31 14.97
CA THR A 683 80.18 10.23 15.71
C THR A 683 80.09 11.05 17.00
N SER A 684 81.04 10.87 17.93
CA SER A 684 81.09 11.65 19.18
C SER A 684 81.20 13.17 18.99
N TYR A 685 81.64 13.62 17.81
CA TYR A 685 82.09 14.98 17.51
C TYR A 685 81.21 15.74 16.49
N THR A 686 80.07 15.17 16.09
CA THR A 686 79.19 15.69 15.02
C THR A 686 77.95 16.44 15.49
N CYS A 687 77.75 16.67 16.80
CA CYS A 687 76.59 17.41 17.34
C CYS A 687 76.32 18.77 16.66
N GLY A 688 77.36 19.49 16.23
CA GLY A 688 77.24 20.73 15.47
C GLY A 688 76.53 20.52 14.12
N PRO A 689 77.12 19.73 13.21
CA PRO A 689 76.48 19.32 11.96
C PRO A 689 75.09 18.69 12.13
N THR A 690 74.89 17.85 13.15
CA THR A 690 73.58 17.23 13.41
C THR A 690 72.55 18.30 13.78
N SER A 691 72.90 19.25 14.66
CA SER A 691 72.03 20.37 15.03
C SER A 691 71.69 21.25 13.82
N LEU A 692 72.65 21.47 12.92
CA LEU A 692 72.41 22.21 11.67
C LEU A 692 71.54 21.41 10.67
N SER A 693 71.62 20.07 10.68
CA SER A 693 70.70 19.17 9.95
C SER A 693 69.27 19.36 10.44
N ILE A 694 69.02 19.34 11.76
CA ILE A 694 67.69 19.63 12.33
C ILE A 694 67.19 21.04 11.92
N CYS A 695 68.05 22.07 11.96
CA CYS A 695 67.72 23.41 11.48
C CYS A 695 67.34 23.43 9.98
N SER A 696 68.01 22.64 9.14
CA SER A 696 67.70 22.51 7.71
C SER A 696 66.34 21.85 7.46
N GLN A 697 65.91 20.91 8.32
CA GLN A 697 64.56 20.33 8.25
C GLN A 697 63.51 21.39 8.61
N ALA A 698 63.76 22.19 9.66
CA ALA A 698 62.85 23.26 10.09
C ALA A 698 62.66 24.35 9.01
N LEU A 699 63.75 24.67 8.29
CA LEU A 699 63.78 25.63 7.17
C LEU A 699 63.45 25.01 5.80
N LYS A 700 63.12 23.72 5.73
CA LYS A 700 62.70 23.00 4.50
C LYS A 700 63.79 22.92 3.41
N THR A 701 65.07 22.83 3.80
CA THR A 701 66.21 22.60 2.91
C THR A 701 66.80 21.18 2.97
N TYR A 702 66.50 20.40 4.02
CA TYR A 702 66.71 18.93 4.10
C TYR A 702 68.14 18.43 3.81
N ILE A 703 69.11 18.93 4.56
CA ILE A 703 70.52 18.53 4.43
C ILE A 703 70.91 17.58 5.57
N SER A 704 71.45 16.41 5.24
CA SER A 704 71.89 15.41 6.23
C SER A 704 73.11 15.87 7.03
N GLU A 705 73.25 15.34 8.25
CA GLU A 705 74.43 15.59 9.09
C GLU A 705 75.73 15.30 8.33
N TYR A 706 75.86 14.13 7.70
CA TYR A 706 77.07 13.73 6.99
C TYR A 706 77.51 14.73 5.92
N ARG A 707 76.55 15.36 5.22
CA ARG A 707 76.85 16.40 4.23
C ARG A 707 77.33 17.67 4.93
N LEU A 708 76.64 18.11 5.97
CA LEU A 708 77.02 19.29 6.75
C LEU A 708 78.34 19.12 7.51
N ALA A 709 78.69 17.90 7.93
CA ALA A 709 79.96 17.58 8.58
C ALA A 709 81.14 17.70 7.59
N LYS A 710 80.96 17.26 6.34
CA LYS A 710 81.93 17.51 5.26
C LYS A 710 82.06 19.00 4.94
N ASP A 711 80.93 19.69 4.79
CA ASP A 711 80.91 21.13 4.45
C ASP A 711 81.46 22.02 5.58
N ALA A 712 81.29 21.59 6.84
CA ALA A 712 81.87 22.22 8.04
C ALA A 712 83.27 21.67 8.40
N LYS A 713 83.82 20.73 7.62
CA LYS A 713 85.14 20.10 7.87
C LYS A 713 85.29 19.57 9.31
N SER A 714 84.28 18.85 9.79
CA SER A 714 84.27 18.29 11.14
C SER A 714 85.27 17.14 11.29
N ASP A 715 86.04 17.14 12.38
CA ASP A 715 87.05 16.12 12.69
C ASP A 715 86.99 15.67 14.16
N TYR A 716 87.73 14.61 14.50
CA TYR A 716 87.72 14.00 15.82
C TYR A 716 88.47 14.83 16.88
N ASP A 717 89.54 15.53 16.49
CA ASP A 717 90.45 16.21 17.42
C ASP A 717 89.96 17.60 17.85
N THR A 718 89.23 18.29 16.97
CA THR A 718 88.74 19.67 17.16
C THR A 718 87.21 19.79 17.10
N GLY A 719 86.51 18.74 16.66
CA GLY A 719 85.06 18.69 16.59
C GLY A 719 84.51 19.52 15.44
N THR A 720 83.73 20.56 15.75
CA THR A 720 83.26 21.54 14.76
C THR A 720 83.12 22.92 15.40
N THR A 721 83.63 23.96 14.74
CA THR A 721 83.50 25.35 15.23
C THR A 721 82.22 26.01 14.74
N THR A 722 81.69 26.97 15.52
CA THR A 722 80.52 27.78 15.12
C THR A 722 80.75 28.50 13.78
N ASN A 723 81.98 28.92 13.47
CA ASN A 723 82.30 29.55 12.19
C ASN A 723 82.24 28.57 11.01
N ASN A 724 82.65 27.31 11.21
CA ASN A 724 82.54 26.30 10.16
C ASN A 724 81.09 25.92 9.89
N LEU A 725 80.24 25.84 10.93
CA LEU A 725 78.80 25.65 10.78
C LEU A 725 78.14 26.82 10.03
N ARG A 726 78.59 28.05 10.31
CA ARG A 726 78.15 29.25 9.58
C ARG A 726 78.54 29.20 8.10
N TYR A 727 79.75 28.73 7.78
CA TYR A 727 80.17 28.52 6.39
C TYR A 727 79.31 27.44 5.71
N ALA A 728 79.16 26.26 6.34
CA ALA A 728 78.37 25.15 5.80
C ALA A 728 76.92 25.55 5.47
N SER A 729 76.26 26.39 6.28
CA SER A 729 74.90 26.85 5.98
C SER A 729 74.81 27.64 4.67
N THR A 730 75.84 28.42 4.32
CA THR A 730 75.86 29.23 3.08
C THR A 730 75.91 28.42 1.78
N LEU A 731 76.21 27.12 1.84
CA LEU A 731 76.20 26.24 0.67
C LEU A 731 74.80 25.68 0.33
N HIS A 732 73.81 25.87 1.21
CA HIS A 732 72.51 25.18 1.16
C HIS A 732 71.30 26.12 1.24
N ASN A 733 71.36 27.27 0.54
CA ASN A 733 70.34 28.33 0.55
C ASN A 733 69.97 28.86 1.95
N MET A 734 70.92 28.81 2.89
CA MET A 734 70.78 29.37 4.23
C MET A 734 71.88 30.42 4.47
N THR A 735 71.70 31.24 5.50
CA THR A 735 72.74 32.09 6.07
C THR A 735 72.64 32.03 7.59
N SER A 736 73.75 32.28 8.30
CA SER A 736 73.75 32.27 9.76
C SER A 736 74.46 33.47 10.37
N THR A 737 73.88 34.04 11.43
CA THR A 737 74.47 35.13 12.22
C THR A 737 74.71 34.68 13.66
N TYR A 738 75.78 35.14 14.30
CA TYR A 738 76.10 34.75 15.67
C TYR A 738 75.09 35.30 16.68
N PHE A 739 74.91 34.55 17.77
CA PHE A 739 74.34 35.06 19.03
C PHE A 739 75.11 34.49 20.22
N TYR A 740 75.00 35.15 21.35
CA TYR A 740 75.70 34.89 22.60
C TYR A 740 74.70 34.95 23.77
N ASN A 741 75.09 34.60 24.99
CA ASN A 741 74.21 34.67 26.18
C ASN A 741 73.54 36.05 26.32
N THR A 742 74.33 37.12 26.20
CA THR A 742 73.91 38.53 26.24
C THR A 742 72.98 38.97 25.10
N SER A 743 72.84 38.17 24.05
CA SER A 743 72.01 38.44 22.87
C SER A 743 71.02 37.31 22.57
N PHE A 744 70.81 36.37 23.51
CA PHE A 744 69.93 35.23 23.33
C PHE A 744 68.48 35.68 23.07
N ASP A 745 67.99 36.72 23.76
CA ASP A 745 66.65 37.26 23.55
C ASP A 745 66.44 37.85 22.14
N VAL A 746 67.52 38.32 21.48
CA VAL A 746 67.48 38.75 20.06
C VAL A 746 67.37 37.54 19.13
N ALA A 747 67.97 36.41 19.48
CA ALA A 747 67.81 35.15 18.77
C ALA A 747 66.39 34.56 18.96
N LEU A 748 65.85 34.62 20.18
CA LEU A 748 64.49 34.18 20.53
C LEU A 748 63.42 35.05 19.86
N ASP A 749 63.61 36.37 19.77
CA ASP A 749 62.69 37.23 19.03
C ASP A 749 62.71 36.92 17.52
N LYS A 750 63.90 36.72 16.92
CA LYS A 750 64.02 36.28 15.52
C LYS A 750 63.39 34.90 15.28
N LEU A 751 63.51 33.97 16.24
CA LEU A 751 62.84 32.66 16.21
C LEU A 751 61.31 32.82 16.25
N SER A 752 60.79 33.65 17.15
CA SER A 752 59.35 33.91 17.31
C SER A 752 58.68 34.58 16.10
N LYS A 753 59.48 35.18 15.21
CA LYS A 753 59.02 35.80 13.96
C LYS A 753 58.86 34.81 12.81
N GLY A 754 59.44 33.61 12.91
CA GLY A 754 59.40 32.58 11.86
C GLY A 754 60.62 32.59 10.92
N ALA A 755 60.63 31.64 9.98
CA ALA A 755 61.71 31.36 9.02
C ALA A 755 63.11 31.49 9.64
N CYS A 756 63.28 30.82 10.77
CA CYS A 756 64.44 30.91 11.63
C CYS A 756 64.55 29.62 12.44
N ALA A 757 65.76 29.13 12.65
CA ALA A 757 66.09 28.08 13.61
C ALA A 757 67.44 28.43 14.25
N LEU A 758 67.72 27.93 15.46
CA LEU A 758 68.96 28.25 16.19
C LEU A 758 69.82 26.99 16.36
N VAL A 759 71.12 27.09 16.08
CA VAL A 759 72.10 26.16 16.66
C VAL A 759 72.62 26.79 17.95
N PHE A 760 72.29 26.18 19.08
CA PHE A 760 72.73 26.60 20.41
C PHE A 760 74.01 25.85 20.78
N HIS A 761 74.99 26.58 21.33
CA HIS A 761 76.28 26.04 21.75
C HIS A 761 76.37 26.13 23.28
N THR A 762 76.63 24.99 23.93
CA THR A 762 76.98 24.89 25.35
C THR A 762 78.39 24.30 25.48
N TRP A 763 78.88 24.08 26.70
CA TRP A 763 80.23 23.55 26.92
C TRP A 763 80.46 22.21 26.20
N SER A 764 81.30 22.27 25.16
CA SER A 764 81.68 21.19 24.26
C SER A 764 80.53 20.46 23.55
N HIS A 765 79.37 21.10 23.37
CA HIS A 765 78.20 20.45 22.76
C HIS A 765 77.23 21.42 22.07
N TYR A 766 76.59 20.96 20.99
CA TYR A 766 75.57 21.73 20.27
C TYR A 766 74.20 21.05 20.34
N VAL A 767 73.14 21.86 20.39
CA VAL A 767 71.75 21.42 20.25
C VAL A 767 70.99 22.34 19.28
N ALA A 768 69.97 21.83 18.60
CA ALA A 768 69.09 22.66 17.77
C ALA A 768 67.92 23.21 18.60
N ILE A 769 67.50 24.43 18.29
CA ILE A 769 66.24 25.02 18.78
C ILE A 769 65.41 25.43 17.56
N ILE A 770 64.29 24.74 17.34
CA ILE A 770 63.49 24.87 16.11
C ILE A 770 62.17 25.63 16.30
N ASP A 771 61.76 25.90 17.53
CA ASP A 771 60.51 26.60 17.82
C ASP A 771 60.52 27.29 19.19
N ILE A 772 59.60 28.22 19.37
CA ILE A 772 59.37 28.98 20.62
C ILE A 772 57.86 29.11 20.86
N ASN A 773 57.44 28.96 22.11
CA ASN A 773 56.02 28.99 22.45
C ASN A 773 55.45 30.42 22.35
N LYS A 774 54.12 30.54 22.36
CA LYS A 774 53.42 31.82 22.19
C LYS A 774 53.88 32.89 23.21
N ASP A 775 54.15 32.44 24.43
CA ASP A 775 54.46 33.28 25.58
C ASP A 775 55.97 33.59 25.72
N LYS A 776 56.77 33.16 24.72
CA LYS A 776 58.23 33.30 24.60
C LYS A 776 59.06 32.81 25.80
N ASN A 777 58.50 31.96 26.66
CA ASN A 777 59.14 31.43 27.88
C ASN A 777 59.56 29.96 27.78
N MET A 778 59.17 29.25 26.72
CA MET A 778 59.57 27.87 26.41
C MET A 778 60.07 27.76 24.97
N VAL A 779 61.10 26.92 24.75
CA VAL A 779 61.70 26.64 23.45
C VAL A 779 61.77 25.14 23.17
N LEU A 780 61.55 24.73 21.92
CA LEU A 780 61.61 23.33 21.51
C LEU A 780 63.05 22.96 21.12
N VAL A 781 63.70 22.20 21.98
CA VAL A 781 65.11 21.80 21.85
C VAL A 781 65.21 20.37 21.33
N VAL A 782 66.11 20.16 20.36
CA VAL A 782 66.47 18.84 19.83
C VAL A 782 67.96 18.62 20.06
N ASN A 783 68.29 17.72 21.00
CA ASN A 783 69.68 17.39 21.32
C ASN A 783 70.16 16.21 20.45
N PRO A 784 71.19 16.37 19.60
CA PRO A 784 71.66 15.31 18.71
C PRO A 784 72.36 14.13 19.40
N SER A 785 72.57 14.14 20.73
CA SER A 785 73.21 13.02 21.42
C SER A 785 72.56 12.66 22.76
N GLY A 786 72.79 11.42 23.20
CA GLY A 786 72.25 10.87 24.45
C GLY A 786 70.79 10.44 24.36
N GLY A 787 70.23 10.05 25.51
CA GLY A 787 68.85 9.57 25.61
C GLY A 787 67.81 10.66 25.32
N TYR A 788 66.54 10.26 25.16
CA TYR A 788 65.48 11.21 24.84
C TYR A 788 65.21 12.20 25.99
N ASP A 789 64.84 11.67 27.17
CA ASP A 789 64.65 12.44 28.41
C ASP A 789 65.93 12.63 29.22
N ASN A 790 66.98 11.85 28.91
CA ASN A 790 68.31 11.89 29.51
C ASN A 790 69.36 12.24 28.43
N GLY A 791 69.18 13.40 27.78
CA GLY A 791 70.07 13.88 26.72
C GLY A 791 71.45 14.29 27.25
N SER A 792 72.47 14.21 26.40
CA SER A 792 73.86 14.54 26.77
C SER A 792 74.00 15.98 27.26
N HIS A 793 75.01 16.26 28.09
CA HIS A 793 75.24 17.57 28.72
C HIS A 793 74.01 18.07 29.50
N MET A 794 73.19 17.12 29.99
CA MET A 794 71.93 17.34 30.71
C MET A 794 70.80 18.03 29.93
N ILE A 795 70.87 18.15 28.60
CA ILE A 795 69.86 18.84 27.79
C ILE A 795 68.94 17.79 27.10
N PRO A 796 67.71 17.53 27.58
CA PRO A 796 66.80 16.58 26.92
C PRO A 796 66.14 17.15 25.66
N THR A 797 65.64 16.27 24.78
CA THR A 797 64.91 16.67 23.56
C THR A 797 63.45 16.97 23.90
N LYS A 798 63.11 18.20 24.28
CA LYS A 798 61.73 18.60 24.56
C LYS A 798 61.59 20.13 24.59
N TRP A 799 60.36 20.59 24.83
CA TRP A 799 60.12 21.94 25.33
C TRP A 799 60.84 22.15 26.66
N LEU A 800 61.76 23.11 26.70
CA LEU A 800 62.52 23.55 27.86
C LEU A 800 62.29 25.04 28.10
N SER A 801 62.36 25.50 29.36
CA SER A 801 62.19 26.94 29.63
C SER A 801 63.38 27.74 29.12
N VAL A 802 63.12 28.99 28.73
CA VAL A 802 64.15 29.92 28.29
C VAL A 802 65.19 30.14 29.39
N ASP A 803 64.78 30.22 30.66
CA ASP A 803 65.69 30.36 31.79
C ASP A 803 66.55 29.11 32.02
N TYR A 804 65.99 27.91 31.81
CA TYR A 804 66.76 26.68 31.85
C TYR A 804 67.85 26.67 30.77
N MET A 805 67.52 27.09 29.55
CA MET A 805 68.48 27.18 28.45
C MET A 805 69.49 28.32 28.65
N ARG A 806 69.08 29.45 29.24
CA ARG A 806 69.99 30.56 29.60
C ARG A 806 71.05 30.09 30.60
N ASN A 807 70.65 29.28 31.58
CA ASN A 807 71.54 28.62 32.54
C ASN A 807 72.39 27.46 31.93
N ARG A 808 72.34 27.24 30.60
CA ARG A 808 73.26 26.37 29.85
C ARG A 808 74.30 27.13 29.02
N PHE A 809 74.29 28.46 29.06
CA PHE A 809 75.49 29.23 28.79
C PHE A 809 76.37 29.23 30.05
N ASN A 810 77.47 28.46 30.02
CA ASN A 810 78.51 28.54 31.03
C ASN A 810 79.39 29.80 30.78
N ASP A 811 80.31 30.13 31.67
CA ASP A 811 81.13 31.37 31.65
C ASP A 811 82.15 31.49 30.48
N TYR A 812 82.03 30.66 29.45
CA TYR A 812 82.80 30.74 28.20
C TYR A 812 81.91 31.32 27.09
N ASP A 813 82.44 32.27 26.31
CA ASP A 813 81.71 33.01 25.28
C ASP A 813 81.38 32.13 24.04
N THR A 814 80.46 31.19 24.26
CA THR A 814 80.05 30.13 23.36
C THR A 814 79.02 30.65 22.38
N SER A 815 79.49 31.11 21.21
CA SER A 815 78.61 31.60 20.16
C SER A 815 77.73 30.48 19.56
N GLY A 816 76.42 30.74 19.52
CA GLY A 816 75.44 30.01 18.73
C GLY A 816 75.18 30.68 17.38
N LEU A 817 74.33 30.07 16.54
CA LEU A 817 73.92 30.58 15.24
C LEU A 817 72.41 30.75 15.12
N ILE A 818 71.97 31.94 14.74
CA ILE A 818 70.66 32.20 14.15
C ILE A 818 70.73 31.81 12.68
N VAL A 819 70.12 30.70 12.29
CA VAL A 819 70.05 30.18 10.91
C VAL A 819 68.77 30.67 10.24
N LYS A 820 68.89 31.19 9.01
CA LYS A 820 67.78 31.68 8.18
C LYS A 820 67.93 31.24 6.72
N LEU A 821 66.84 31.25 5.97
CA LEU A 821 66.85 31.05 4.52
C LEU A 821 67.45 32.27 3.80
N ASN A 822 68.04 32.03 2.64
CA ASN A 822 68.61 33.05 1.75
C ASN A 822 68.42 32.61 0.29
N TYR A 823 67.46 33.23 -0.40
CA TYR A 823 67.18 33.00 -1.81
C TYR A 823 67.25 34.30 -2.61
N ASN A 824 67.54 34.18 -3.91
CA ASN A 824 67.38 35.25 -4.89
C ASN A 824 66.28 34.79 -5.86
N LEU A 825 65.06 35.31 -5.70
CA LEU A 825 63.88 34.87 -6.45
C LEU A 825 63.55 35.87 -7.57
N THR A 826 62.89 35.38 -8.63
CA THR A 826 62.31 36.28 -9.64
C THR A 826 60.97 36.82 -9.16
N SER A 827 60.59 38.04 -9.56
CA SER A 827 59.33 38.64 -9.14
C SER A 827 58.09 37.81 -9.53
N ASP A 828 58.13 37.07 -10.65
CA ASP A 828 57.07 36.12 -11.01
C ASP A 828 56.94 34.98 -9.98
N THR A 829 58.08 34.50 -9.46
CA THR A 829 58.12 33.50 -8.38
C THR A 829 57.57 34.08 -7.09
N GLU A 830 57.96 35.31 -6.72
CA GLU A 830 57.50 35.98 -5.50
C GLU A 830 55.97 36.20 -5.52
N HIS A 831 55.43 36.73 -6.63
CA HIS A 831 53.99 36.89 -6.80
C HIS A 831 53.26 35.54 -6.74
N SER A 832 53.78 34.52 -7.41
CA SER A 832 53.21 33.18 -7.42
C SER A 832 53.14 32.55 -6.02
N ILE A 833 54.25 32.58 -5.27
CA ILE A 833 54.31 32.08 -3.90
C ILE A 833 53.38 32.85 -2.96
N ASN A 834 53.30 34.18 -3.11
CA ASN A 834 52.40 34.99 -2.27
C ASN A 834 50.92 34.73 -2.57
N TYR A 835 50.51 34.66 -3.85
CA TYR A 835 49.14 34.25 -4.20
C TYR A 835 48.78 32.89 -3.58
N LEU A 836 49.67 31.91 -3.68
CA LEU A 836 49.48 30.59 -3.09
C LEU A 836 49.40 30.65 -1.55
N TYR A 837 50.24 31.43 -0.88
CA TYR A 837 50.25 31.58 0.57
C TYR A 837 48.93 32.17 1.10
N HIS A 838 48.42 33.23 0.46
CA HIS A 838 47.13 33.83 0.79
C HIS A 838 45.98 32.85 0.50
N ASN A 839 45.96 32.22 -0.68
CA ASN A 839 44.93 31.27 -1.11
C ASN A 839 44.91 29.98 -0.26
N MET A 840 46.04 29.57 0.35
CA MET A 840 46.18 28.35 1.16
C MET A 840 46.03 28.59 2.68
N ALA A 841 45.37 29.70 3.04
CA ALA A 841 45.17 30.21 4.39
C ALA A 841 46.49 30.43 5.16
N GLU A 842 46.94 31.67 5.15
CA GLU A 842 48.15 32.21 5.77
C GLU A 842 48.47 31.70 7.17
N LYS A 843 49.76 31.70 7.53
CA LYS A 843 50.28 31.54 8.89
C LYS A 843 49.79 30.28 9.63
N TYR A 844 50.45 29.16 9.34
CA TYR A 844 50.48 27.99 10.20
C TYR A 844 51.30 28.28 11.46
N ASN A 845 50.67 28.14 12.63
CA ASN A 845 51.33 28.30 13.93
C ASN A 845 51.52 26.90 14.55
N ARG A 846 52.74 26.59 15.00
CA ARG A 846 53.13 25.30 15.58
C ARG A 846 52.99 25.21 17.12
N GLY A 847 52.71 26.34 17.77
CA GLY A 847 52.95 26.53 19.20
C GLY A 847 52.03 25.78 20.18
N ASN A 848 52.52 25.65 21.42
CA ASN A 848 51.83 25.12 22.61
C ASN A 848 51.33 23.66 22.50
N THR A 849 51.93 22.85 21.62
CA THR A 849 51.76 21.38 21.61
C THR A 849 52.68 20.69 22.62
N SER A 850 52.24 19.58 23.22
CA SER A 850 53.10 18.68 24.00
C SER A 850 53.83 17.63 23.13
N GLU A 851 53.71 17.72 21.80
CA GLU A 851 54.36 16.80 20.86
C GLU A 851 55.88 16.81 21.01
N ARG A 852 56.44 15.61 20.90
CA ARG A 852 57.88 15.32 20.92
C ARG A 852 58.37 15.16 19.47
N VAL A 853 59.49 15.80 19.13
CA VAL A 853 60.19 15.52 17.87
C VAL A 853 60.69 14.08 17.94
N PRO A 854 60.19 13.14 17.10
CA PRO A 854 60.53 11.73 17.25
C PRO A 854 61.98 11.48 16.91
N ASN A 855 62.62 10.51 17.58
CA ASN A 855 63.85 9.92 17.07
C ASN A 855 63.59 9.34 15.66
N THR A 856 64.61 9.35 14.82
CA THR A 856 64.79 8.30 13.82
C THR A 856 64.81 6.93 14.53
N ALA A 857 63.95 6.01 14.09
CA ALA A 857 63.83 4.66 14.64
C ALA A 857 64.86 3.70 14.02
#